data_AF-A0A518FJ77-F1
#
_entry.id   AF-A0A518FJ77-F1
#
_cell.length_a   1.000
_cell.length_b   1.000
_cell.length_c   1.000
_cell.angle_alpha   90.00
_cell.angle_beta   90.00
_cell.angle_gamma   90.00
#
_symmetry.space_group_name_H-M   'P 1'
#
loop_
_entity.id
_entity.type
_entity.pdbx_description
1 polymer ?
#
loop_
_entity_poly.entity_id
_entity_poly.type
_entity_poly.pdbx_seq_one_letter_code
_entity_poly.pdbx_strand_id
1 'polypeptide(L)'
;MTYNDIVILIPCHSLDDFPTELDEKEAESLLNAFAVAWHPELLASTRVIPSWHRSDEPPQFLADRLLLVPKTSEDWLPYGWIEEAEANGATVVSGKIQRDEYTAAALAPLHSGDKSAEADAAETGPASVVELSSELVADFYALGFCYIQLELLTRCMHHFSSLDEATIQREAIAAADAALANDEEAARAHLKACFEVLLENRERFYPIDCYLIDLCLVAPEWANDSLQAAIADEQPLNLLITAQDLETVAEQNPELISVLKKSCENLETEVIGGEQEEIATPVIAVESLIWQLQAGTETIREISGRAPTTWARRRFGLASLLPMLLHRSGFHSALHLVLDDGVYPDYEQSKIHWEGADGTILDAYSRIPMSAEGAASYLRFPQRMAESMEEDQVGALMFARWPEVKSPFYQDLKRIHRYAPVLGSFVLLNDFFQNTESSGRHSSYDAREYLSPFLSQLVAMRKPDPLSRFIDYFHRHDEFTAGRWFQTVAQAIYGKPIQDAALCKLEEQIEHTHPDAEEATIQAASEALAGFHEAGVSQLSEIILQGADPAQPGVLLLNSLSFNRRVVVDLPDFPHEPEARDYIKATQFDEQRKKAVVEIPGAGFVWLQPGKSPAPTVKSNVPIAEPLLLRNEFFEVHIHEETGGIAQIKEYGRKPNRLSQQLAYRFPYQRNIPRPDPLGDWDEKTPYAAIRGVQAELTCAGPGMGEIVTTGELYDQVSGNALATFRQTFQLWRGRPILDLKIELNAQVKPEGNPWDHYYASRFAWGDSTASLTRSLLESAHAFQGERFEGPHYFEIAEGEERVTILNHGLPFHRKTGPRMLDSMLVVEGESRWEFQFSIALNQNFPMQLARNVMVPAGQFSSPAGPPRMGDQGWLFHVSTSNVQITRVMDLKQHESNGARSRNGFAVRLLETEGVHRSIKLRCFKTPVSARQRDFHGKTVVELPIEEDAVLVEMSLYEIAEIEIFFEESH
;
A
#
# COMPACT_ATOMS: atom_id res chain seq x y z
N MET A 1 1.04 -61.66 3.49
CA MET A 1 -0.11 -61.44 4.41
C MET A 1 -1.16 -60.68 3.62
N THR A 2 -2.46 -60.88 3.86
CA THR A 2 -3.54 -60.12 3.19
C THR A 2 -4.37 -59.46 4.28
N TYR A 3 -4.65 -58.17 4.14
CA TYR A 3 -5.52 -57.46 5.07
C TYR A 3 -6.98 -57.72 4.75
N ASN A 4 -7.83 -57.85 5.77
CA ASN A 4 -9.28 -57.95 5.62
C ASN A 4 -9.95 -56.57 5.63
N ASP A 5 -9.31 -55.55 6.23
CA ASP A 5 -9.87 -54.22 6.45
C ASP A 5 -8.75 -53.20 6.71
N ILE A 6 -8.99 -51.93 6.34
CA ILE A 6 -8.09 -50.80 6.61
C ILE A 6 -8.88 -49.78 7.43
N VAL A 7 -8.39 -49.48 8.63
CA VAL A 7 -9.10 -48.62 9.58
C VAL A 7 -8.19 -47.45 9.98
N ILE A 8 -8.67 -46.23 9.81
CA ILE A 8 -8.04 -45.01 10.32
C ILE A 8 -8.64 -44.67 11.68
N LEU A 9 -7.81 -44.48 12.71
CA LEU A 9 -8.29 -44.02 14.01
C LEU A 9 -8.38 -42.49 14.05
N ILE A 10 -9.54 -41.94 14.39
CA ILE A 10 -9.78 -40.49 14.45
C ILE A 10 -9.87 -39.98 15.89
N PRO A 11 -9.35 -38.78 16.18
CA PRO A 11 -9.29 -38.20 17.54
C PRO A 11 -10.60 -37.49 17.92
N CYS A 12 -11.75 -38.05 17.56
CA CYS A 12 -13.06 -37.45 17.76
C CYS A 12 -14.17 -38.52 17.83
N HIS A 13 -15.37 -38.14 18.25
CA HIS A 13 -16.49 -39.07 18.43
C HIS A 13 -17.25 -39.36 17.13
N SER A 14 -17.16 -38.44 16.17
CA SER A 14 -17.76 -38.49 14.85
C SER A 14 -16.96 -37.58 13.89
N LEU A 15 -17.32 -37.59 12.61
CA LEU A 15 -16.75 -36.60 11.69
C LEU A 15 -17.36 -35.18 11.88
N ASP A 16 -18.42 -35.02 12.68
CA ASP A 16 -19.01 -33.70 12.98
C ASP A 16 -18.15 -32.89 13.95
N ASP A 17 -17.39 -33.57 14.81
CA ASP A 17 -16.43 -33.01 15.77
C ASP A 17 -14.97 -33.27 15.36
N PHE A 18 -14.72 -33.50 14.06
CA PHE A 18 -13.38 -33.69 13.53
C PHE A 18 -12.52 -32.43 13.79
N PRO A 19 -11.28 -32.58 14.27
CA PRO A 19 -10.47 -31.42 14.62
C PRO A 19 -10.08 -30.64 13.37
N THR A 20 -10.42 -29.34 13.33
CA THR A 20 -10.02 -28.43 12.24
C THR A 20 -8.81 -27.57 12.61
N GLU A 21 -8.50 -27.47 13.90
CA GLU A 21 -7.46 -26.61 14.47
C GLU A 21 -6.36 -27.48 15.11
N LEU A 22 -5.43 -27.98 14.30
CA LEU A 22 -4.26 -28.75 14.74
C LEU A 22 -2.95 -28.05 14.31
N ASP A 23 -1.88 -28.35 15.04
CA ASP A 23 -0.51 -27.97 14.64
C ASP A 23 -0.10 -28.71 13.36
N GLU A 24 0.84 -28.13 12.59
CA GLU A 24 1.23 -28.62 11.25
C GLU A 24 1.53 -30.12 11.18
N LYS A 25 2.32 -30.64 12.12
CA LYS A 25 2.71 -32.06 12.13
C LYS A 25 1.55 -33.00 12.44
N GLU A 26 0.59 -32.55 13.25
CA GLU A 26 -0.57 -33.36 13.63
C GLU A 26 -1.59 -33.36 12.51
N ALA A 27 -1.83 -32.21 11.88
CA ALA A 27 -2.62 -32.10 10.67
C ALA A 27 -2.04 -32.95 9.52
N GLU A 28 -0.73 -32.87 9.29
CA GLU A 28 -0.04 -33.65 8.26
C GLU A 28 -0.20 -35.17 8.49
N SER A 29 0.03 -35.61 9.72
CA SER A 29 -0.12 -37.02 10.11
C SER A 29 -1.55 -37.52 9.90
N LEU A 30 -2.56 -36.74 10.30
CA LEU A 30 -3.98 -37.08 10.16
C LEU A 30 -4.40 -37.17 8.69
N LEU A 31 -4.10 -36.15 7.88
CA LEU A 31 -4.48 -36.12 6.47
C LEU A 31 -3.74 -37.20 5.67
N ASN A 32 -2.45 -37.45 5.95
CA ASN A 32 -1.70 -38.51 5.28
C ASN A 32 -2.21 -39.91 5.65
N ALA A 33 -2.71 -40.14 6.86
CA ALA A 33 -3.32 -41.43 7.21
C ALA A 33 -4.54 -41.72 6.31
N PHE A 34 -5.39 -40.72 6.06
CA PHE A 34 -6.50 -40.86 5.11
C PHE A 34 -6.02 -41.05 3.67
N ALA A 35 -5.02 -40.29 3.22
CA ALA A 35 -4.50 -40.44 1.85
C ALA A 35 -3.86 -41.83 1.63
N VAL A 36 -2.98 -42.27 2.52
CA VAL A 36 -2.22 -43.53 2.40
C VAL A 36 -3.12 -44.76 2.47
N ALA A 37 -4.24 -44.69 3.22
CA ALA A 37 -5.19 -45.79 3.28
C ALA A 37 -5.75 -46.20 1.90
N TRP A 38 -5.74 -45.29 0.93
CA TRP A 38 -6.22 -45.53 -0.43
C TRP A 38 -5.15 -46.05 -1.40
N HIS A 39 -3.95 -46.40 -0.92
CA HIS A 39 -2.89 -46.96 -1.76
C HIS A 39 -3.39 -48.19 -2.58
N PRO A 40 -3.04 -48.32 -3.87
CA PRO A 40 -3.57 -49.38 -4.74
C PRO A 40 -3.31 -50.79 -4.22
N GLU A 41 -2.12 -51.08 -3.70
CA GLU A 41 -1.83 -52.39 -3.11
C GLU A 41 -2.71 -52.71 -1.88
N LEU A 42 -3.01 -51.68 -1.07
CA LEU A 42 -3.85 -51.86 0.11
C LEU A 42 -5.28 -52.18 -0.32
N LEU A 43 -5.86 -51.39 -1.24
CA LEU A 43 -7.21 -51.59 -1.78
C LEU A 43 -7.38 -52.95 -2.47
N ALA A 44 -6.39 -53.36 -3.28
CA ALA A 44 -6.43 -54.65 -3.96
C ALA A 44 -6.31 -55.83 -2.98
N SER A 45 -5.61 -55.63 -1.85
CA SER A 45 -5.48 -56.65 -0.80
C SER A 45 -6.77 -56.84 -0.01
N THR A 46 -7.45 -55.74 0.35
CA THR A 46 -8.62 -55.76 1.25
C THR A 46 -9.94 -55.97 0.54
N ARG A 47 -10.04 -55.57 -0.73
CA ARG A 47 -11.29 -55.61 -1.51
C ARG A 47 -12.43 -54.81 -0.87
N VAL A 48 -12.10 -53.86 0.01
CA VAL A 48 -13.01 -52.90 0.64
C VAL A 48 -12.33 -51.54 0.72
N ILE A 49 -13.12 -50.46 0.66
CA ILE A 49 -12.59 -49.10 0.88
C ILE A 49 -12.24 -48.88 2.35
N PRO A 50 -11.30 -47.97 2.66
CA PRO A 50 -10.92 -47.69 4.04
C PRO A 50 -12.08 -47.16 4.87
N SER A 51 -12.12 -47.55 6.15
CA SER A 51 -13.07 -47.05 7.13
C SER A 51 -12.37 -46.28 8.25
N TRP A 52 -13.13 -45.62 9.11
CA TRP A 52 -12.58 -44.96 10.29
C TRP A 52 -13.29 -45.40 11.57
N HIS A 53 -12.57 -45.37 12.69
CA HIS A 53 -13.07 -45.69 14.02
C HIS A 53 -12.58 -44.64 15.03
N ARG A 54 -13.34 -44.46 16.11
CA ARG A 54 -12.95 -43.56 17.19
C ARG A 54 -11.73 -44.13 17.93
N SER A 55 -10.77 -43.28 18.26
CA SER A 55 -9.58 -43.70 19.01
C SER A 55 -9.88 -44.09 20.47
N ASP A 56 -10.91 -43.50 21.09
CA ASP A 56 -11.32 -43.82 22.47
C ASP A 56 -12.14 -45.11 22.59
N GLU A 57 -12.74 -45.55 21.48
CA GLU A 57 -13.45 -46.83 21.36
C GLU A 57 -12.94 -47.59 20.12
N PRO A 58 -11.68 -48.07 20.15
CA PRO A 58 -11.06 -48.69 19.00
C PRO A 58 -11.70 -50.05 18.68
N PRO A 59 -11.56 -50.56 17.44
CA PRO A 59 -12.23 -51.78 17.00
C PRO A 59 -11.83 -53.01 17.83
N GLN A 60 -12.81 -53.86 18.18
CA GLN A 60 -12.58 -55.06 19.00
C GLN A 60 -12.04 -56.26 18.20
N PHE A 61 -12.28 -56.29 16.88
CA PHE A 61 -11.80 -57.34 15.99
C PHE A 61 -10.54 -56.87 15.28
N LEU A 62 -9.39 -57.42 15.65
CA LEU A 62 -8.07 -56.89 15.27
C LEU A 62 -7.32 -57.78 14.26
N ALA A 63 -7.68 -59.05 14.15
CA ALA A 63 -6.99 -60.02 13.29
C ALA A 63 -7.02 -59.58 11.81
N ASP A 64 -5.84 -59.61 11.18
CA ASP A 64 -5.61 -59.30 9.76
C ASP A 64 -6.08 -57.89 9.33
N ARG A 65 -6.10 -56.91 10.25
CA ARG A 65 -6.42 -55.51 9.92
C ARG A 65 -5.19 -54.63 9.84
N LEU A 66 -5.22 -53.61 8.98
CA LEU A 66 -4.28 -52.50 9.01
C LEU A 66 -4.93 -51.33 9.77
N LEU A 67 -4.29 -50.88 10.85
CA LEU A 67 -4.73 -49.79 11.70
C LEU A 67 -3.76 -48.62 11.54
N LEU A 68 -4.23 -47.54 10.92
CA LEU A 68 -3.48 -46.29 10.79
C LEU A 68 -3.82 -45.39 11.97
N VAL A 69 -2.82 -45.05 12.77
CA VAL A 69 -2.96 -44.20 13.95
C VAL A 69 -2.26 -42.86 13.68
N PRO A 70 -3.02 -41.80 13.33
CA PRO A 70 -2.52 -40.44 13.33
C PRO A 70 -1.91 -40.07 14.67
N LYS A 71 -0.91 -39.19 14.66
CA LYS A 71 -0.24 -38.72 15.88
C LYS A 71 -1.23 -38.15 16.91
N THR A 72 -2.19 -37.36 16.47
CA THR A 72 -3.24 -36.76 17.34
C THR A 72 -4.17 -37.82 17.96
N SER A 73 -4.32 -38.98 17.32
CA SER A 73 -5.13 -40.10 17.80
C SER A 73 -4.45 -40.94 18.87
N GLU A 74 -3.11 -40.88 18.99
CA GLU A 74 -2.34 -41.69 19.95
C GLU A 74 -2.73 -41.39 21.40
N ASP A 75 -2.94 -40.12 21.74
CA ASP A 75 -3.28 -39.67 23.09
C ASP A 75 -4.71 -40.09 23.51
N TRP A 76 -5.55 -40.45 22.55
CA TRP A 76 -6.93 -40.91 22.78
C TRP A 76 -7.04 -42.43 22.98
N LEU A 77 -5.98 -43.17 22.67
CA LEU A 77 -5.98 -44.63 22.78
C LEU A 77 -5.94 -45.10 24.25
N PRO A 78 -6.60 -46.23 24.57
CA PRO A 78 -6.40 -46.89 25.85
C PRO A 78 -4.93 -47.29 26.06
N TYR A 79 -4.45 -47.18 27.30
CA TYR A 79 -3.07 -47.51 27.65
C TYR A 79 -2.72 -48.97 27.27
N GLY A 80 -1.65 -49.17 26.50
CA GLY A 80 -1.16 -50.49 26.09
C GLY A 80 -1.94 -51.13 24.93
N TRP A 81 -2.88 -50.41 24.31
CA TRP A 81 -3.74 -50.96 23.26
C TRP A 81 -2.98 -51.30 21.97
N ILE A 82 -1.95 -50.53 21.61
CA ILE A 82 -1.14 -50.78 20.41
C ILE A 82 -0.47 -52.16 20.52
N GLU A 83 0.19 -52.45 21.64
CA GLU A 83 0.84 -53.74 21.85
C GLU A 83 -0.17 -54.90 21.88
N GLU A 84 -1.37 -54.66 22.43
CA GLU A 84 -2.46 -55.63 22.41
C GLU A 84 -2.99 -55.89 20.99
N ALA A 85 -3.13 -54.85 20.16
CA ALA A 85 -3.60 -54.98 18.79
C ALA A 85 -2.63 -55.76 17.91
N GLU A 86 -1.33 -55.49 18.04
CA GLU A 86 -0.28 -56.24 17.34
C GLU A 86 -0.24 -57.71 17.79
N ALA A 87 -0.37 -57.97 19.10
CA ALA A 87 -0.43 -59.34 19.63
C ALA A 87 -1.64 -60.14 19.14
N ASN A 88 -2.74 -59.46 18.83
CA ASN A 88 -3.97 -60.04 18.27
C ASN A 88 -3.99 -60.10 16.72
N GLY A 89 -2.85 -59.85 16.07
CA GLY A 89 -2.67 -60.05 14.63
C GLY A 89 -3.02 -58.84 13.75
N ALA A 90 -3.18 -57.64 14.33
CA ALA A 90 -3.27 -56.42 13.54
C ALA A 90 -1.89 -55.90 13.14
N THR A 91 -1.81 -55.18 12.02
CA THR A 91 -0.69 -54.28 11.74
C THR A 91 -1.07 -52.89 12.21
N VAL A 92 -0.31 -52.32 13.15
CA VAL A 92 -0.52 -50.94 13.61
C VAL A 92 0.58 -50.04 13.05
N VAL A 93 0.20 -48.95 12.39
CA VAL A 93 1.11 -47.90 11.93
C VAL A 93 0.87 -46.65 12.77
N SER A 94 1.76 -46.41 13.74
CA SER A 94 1.76 -45.23 14.61
C SER A 94 3.10 -44.48 14.54
N GLY A 95 3.12 -43.25 15.06
CA GLY A 95 4.31 -42.40 15.17
C GLY A 95 4.85 -41.89 13.83
N LYS A 96 4.05 -41.92 12.76
CA LYS A 96 4.41 -41.43 11.42
C LYS A 96 3.78 -40.07 11.17
N ILE A 97 4.44 -39.25 10.35
CA ILE A 97 3.95 -37.92 9.97
C ILE A 97 3.96 -37.78 8.45
N GLN A 98 5.12 -38.01 7.85
CA GLN A 98 5.31 -37.84 6.40
C GLN A 98 4.65 -38.97 5.61
N ARG A 99 4.14 -38.64 4.42
CA ARG A 99 3.42 -39.58 3.54
C ARG A 99 4.25 -40.81 3.18
N ASP A 100 5.53 -40.62 2.85
CA ASP A 100 6.42 -41.73 2.46
C ASP A 100 6.70 -42.67 3.64
N GLU A 101 6.83 -42.14 4.85
CA GLU A 101 7.01 -42.94 6.06
C GLU A 101 5.76 -43.75 6.40
N TYR A 102 4.58 -43.15 6.26
CA TYR A 102 3.30 -43.85 6.41
C TYR A 102 3.14 -44.97 5.39
N THR A 103 3.43 -44.67 4.13
CA THR A 103 3.33 -45.61 3.01
C THR A 103 4.26 -46.80 3.22
N ALA A 104 5.54 -46.54 3.50
CA ALA A 104 6.52 -47.59 3.72
C ALA A 104 6.14 -48.48 4.91
N ALA A 105 5.64 -47.89 6.01
CA ALA A 105 5.19 -48.64 7.18
C ALA A 105 3.93 -49.48 6.90
N ALA A 106 2.96 -48.94 6.15
CA ALA A 106 1.73 -49.62 5.80
C ALA A 106 1.95 -50.81 4.83
N LEU A 107 2.89 -50.68 3.90
CA LEU A 107 3.19 -51.72 2.90
C LEU A 107 4.20 -52.77 3.38
N ALA A 108 5.04 -52.45 4.36
CA ALA A 108 6.11 -53.35 4.82
C ALA A 108 5.65 -54.79 5.12
N PRO A 109 4.49 -55.04 5.76
CA PRO A 109 4.05 -56.41 6.04
C PRO A 109 3.55 -57.15 4.78
N LEU A 110 3.01 -56.46 3.78
CA LEU A 110 2.65 -57.05 2.48
C LEU A 110 3.90 -57.52 1.74
N HIS A 111 4.95 -56.69 1.71
CA HIS A 111 6.22 -56.99 1.03
C HIS A 111 7.11 -57.99 1.79
N SER A 112 6.92 -58.12 3.11
CA SER A 112 7.68 -59.07 3.93
C SER A 112 7.34 -60.54 3.66
N GLY A 113 6.16 -60.82 3.09
CA GLY A 113 5.70 -62.18 2.76
C GLY A 113 6.52 -62.86 1.65
N ASP A 114 7.01 -62.09 0.67
CA ASP A 114 7.69 -62.63 -0.52
C ASP A 114 9.09 -63.19 -0.24
N LYS A 115 9.73 -62.83 0.88
CA LYS A 115 11.06 -63.35 1.22
C LYS A 115 11.07 -64.75 1.84
N SER A 116 9.92 -65.29 2.20
CA SER A 116 9.81 -66.63 2.82
C SER A 116 9.43 -67.76 1.84
N ALA A 117 9.13 -67.42 0.58
CA ALA A 117 8.77 -68.38 -0.46
C ALA A 117 9.96 -68.86 -1.33
N GLU A 118 11.16 -68.28 -1.18
CA GLU A 118 12.34 -68.68 -1.98
C GLU A 118 13.09 -69.93 -1.46
N ALA A 119 12.62 -70.58 -0.40
CA ALA A 119 13.27 -71.80 0.11
C ALA A 119 12.81 -73.11 -0.55
N ASP A 120 11.68 -73.15 -1.26
CA ASP A 120 11.10 -74.40 -1.78
C ASP A 120 10.42 -74.25 -3.17
N ALA A 121 11.09 -73.62 -4.15
CA ALA A 121 10.76 -73.82 -5.57
C ALA A 121 11.93 -73.41 -6.48
N ALA A 122 12.78 -74.37 -6.85
CA ALA A 122 13.62 -74.23 -8.03
C ALA A 122 12.74 -74.39 -9.28
N GLU A 123 12.93 -73.50 -10.26
CA GLU A 123 12.29 -73.43 -11.60
C GLU A 123 10.95 -72.67 -11.71
N THR A 124 10.98 -71.34 -11.52
CA THR A 124 10.40 -70.36 -12.48
C THR A 124 11.06 -68.99 -12.27
N GLY A 125 11.09 -68.15 -13.30
CA GLY A 125 11.88 -66.90 -13.37
C GLY A 125 11.63 -65.88 -12.24
N PRO A 126 12.46 -64.81 -12.16
CA PRO A 126 12.44 -63.86 -11.04
C PRO A 126 11.03 -63.29 -10.85
N ALA A 127 10.48 -63.41 -9.64
CA ALA A 127 9.24 -62.75 -9.26
C ALA A 127 9.44 -61.24 -9.44
N SER A 128 8.75 -60.68 -10.42
CA SER A 128 8.77 -59.24 -10.69
C SER A 128 8.06 -58.53 -9.55
N VAL A 129 8.81 -57.82 -8.70
CA VAL A 129 8.23 -56.73 -7.91
C VAL A 129 7.53 -55.81 -8.92
N VAL A 130 6.22 -55.69 -8.83
CA VAL A 130 5.45 -54.79 -9.69
C VAL A 130 5.84 -53.37 -9.27
N GLU A 131 6.71 -52.74 -10.05
CA GLU A 131 7.11 -51.35 -9.83
C GLU A 131 5.96 -50.45 -10.30
N LEU A 132 5.07 -50.12 -9.36
CA LEU A 132 3.90 -49.27 -9.62
C LEU A 132 4.34 -47.86 -10.03
N SER A 133 3.62 -47.30 -10.99
CA SER A 133 3.79 -45.91 -11.44
C SER A 133 3.56 -44.95 -10.27
N SER A 134 4.58 -44.14 -9.93
CA SER A 134 4.50 -43.16 -8.84
C SER A 134 3.39 -42.14 -9.05
N GLU A 135 3.13 -41.77 -10.31
CA GLU A 135 2.04 -40.87 -10.69
C GLU A 135 0.67 -41.47 -10.40
N LEU A 136 0.49 -42.76 -10.68
CA LEU A 136 -0.78 -43.44 -10.44
C LEU A 136 -1.01 -43.60 -8.93
N VAL A 137 0.01 -43.97 -8.17
CA VAL A 137 -0.06 -44.04 -6.69
C VAL A 137 -0.43 -42.67 -6.11
N ALA A 138 0.13 -41.58 -6.62
CA ALA A 138 -0.23 -40.23 -6.20
C ALA A 138 -1.71 -39.88 -6.49
N ASP A 139 -2.28 -40.36 -7.60
CA ASP A 139 -3.70 -40.17 -7.90
C ASP A 139 -4.62 -40.92 -6.91
N PHE A 140 -4.20 -42.09 -6.40
CA PHE A 140 -4.90 -42.79 -5.32
C PHE A 140 -4.83 -42.03 -3.98
N TYR A 141 -3.69 -41.44 -3.65
CA TYR A 141 -3.59 -40.56 -2.49
C TYR A 141 -4.51 -39.36 -2.59
N ALA A 142 -4.57 -38.75 -3.79
CA ALA A 142 -5.48 -37.65 -4.07
C ALA A 142 -6.95 -38.06 -3.93
N LEU A 143 -7.32 -39.29 -4.32
CA LEU A 143 -8.67 -39.82 -4.10
C LEU A 143 -9.00 -39.96 -2.60
N GLY A 144 -8.09 -40.52 -1.81
CA GLY A 144 -8.29 -40.65 -0.36
C GLY A 144 -8.38 -39.30 0.36
N PHE A 145 -7.54 -38.35 -0.05
CA PHE A 145 -7.62 -36.96 0.41
C PHE A 145 -8.94 -36.30 0.01
N CYS A 146 -9.36 -36.42 -1.25
CA CYS A 146 -10.63 -35.88 -1.74
C CYS A 146 -11.84 -36.43 -0.97
N TYR A 147 -11.84 -37.73 -0.68
CA TYR A 147 -12.90 -38.40 0.06
C TYR A 147 -13.10 -37.76 1.44
N ILE A 148 -12.03 -37.61 2.23
CA ILE A 148 -12.16 -37.01 3.57
C ILE A 148 -12.53 -35.53 3.50
N GLN A 149 -11.96 -34.78 2.56
CA GLN A 149 -12.29 -33.35 2.38
C GLN A 149 -13.77 -33.15 2.05
N LEU A 150 -14.34 -33.97 1.17
CA LEU A 150 -15.75 -33.89 0.80
C LEU A 150 -16.68 -34.34 1.94
N GLU A 151 -16.32 -35.40 2.66
CA GLU A 151 -17.07 -35.86 3.83
C GLU A 151 -17.15 -34.76 4.91
N LEU A 152 -16.03 -34.08 5.18
CA LEU A 152 -16.01 -32.95 6.10
C LEU A 152 -16.82 -31.76 5.56
N LEU A 153 -16.66 -31.42 4.28
CA LEU A 153 -17.37 -30.30 3.65
C LEU A 153 -18.89 -30.50 3.70
N THR A 154 -19.35 -31.73 3.45
CA THR A 154 -20.77 -32.10 3.53
C THR A 154 -21.34 -31.79 4.92
N ARG A 155 -20.57 -32.04 5.98
CA ARG A 155 -20.97 -31.78 7.38
C ARG A 155 -20.88 -30.31 7.75
N CYS A 156 -19.85 -29.61 7.29
CA CYS A 156 -19.72 -28.16 7.44
C CYS A 156 -20.92 -27.44 6.80
N MET A 157 -21.43 -27.93 5.66
CA MET A 157 -22.63 -27.43 5.00
C MET A 157 -23.95 -27.93 5.65
N HIS A 158 -23.88 -28.65 6.77
CA HIS A 158 -25.04 -29.20 7.50
C HIS A 158 -25.88 -30.22 6.72
N HIS A 159 -25.26 -30.98 5.81
CA HIS A 159 -25.90 -32.06 5.06
C HIS A 159 -25.48 -33.45 5.56
N PHE A 160 -26.29 -34.47 5.26
CA PHE A 160 -25.95 -35.87 5.50
C PHE A 160 -25.22 -36.45 4.28
N SER A 161 -24.18 -37.25 4.51
CA SER A 161 -23.52 -37.98 3.41
C SER A 161 -24.50 -38.94 2.75
N SER A 162 -24.57 -38.87 1.43
CA SER A 162 -25.38 -39.74 0.57
C SER A 162 -24.53 -40.41 -0.50
N LEU A 163 -23.25 -40.60 -0.21
CA LEU A 163 -22.28 -41.21 -1.11
C LEU A 163 -22.70 -42.63 -1.51
N ASP A 164 -22.59 -42.95 -2.80
CA ASP A 164 -22.78 -44.33 -3.28
C ASP A 164 -21.53 -45.16 -2.98
N GLU A 165 -21.40 -45.59 -1.73
CA GLU A 165 -20.26 -46.39 -1.23
C GLU A 165 -20.04 -47.67 -2.05
N ALA A 166 -21.12 -48.28 -2.56
CA ALA A 166 -21.01 -49.50 -3.35
C ALA A 166 -20.36 -49.24 -4.72
N THR A 167 -20.72 -48.14 -5.37
CA THR A 167 -20.13 -47.76 -6.66
C THR A 167 -18.69 -47.31 -6.49
N ILE A 168 -18.39 -46.39 -5.55
CA ILE A 168 -17.01 -45.92 -5.35
C ILE A 168 -16.07 -47.06 -4.94
N GLN A 169 -16.54 -48.02 -4.12
CA GLN A 169 -15.74 -49.19 -3.77
C GLN A 169 -15.45 -50.07 -4.99
N ARG A 170 -16.46 -50.37 -5.82
CA ARG A 170 -16.27 -51.18 -7.02
C ARG A 170 -15.24 -50.55 -7.96
N GLU A 171 -15.38 -49.26 -8.23
CA GLU A 171 -14.48 -48.54 -9.14
C GLU A 171 -13.08 -48.38 -8.55
N ALA A 172 -12.93 -48.07 -7.25
CA ALA A 172 -11.62 -47.93 -6.60
C ALA A 172 -10.83 -49.25 -6.59
N ILE A 173 -11.50 -50.39 -6.36
CA ILE A 173 -10.87 -51.71 -6.43
C ILE A 173 -10.51 -52.06 -7.88
N ALA A 174 -11.38 -51.78 -8.84
CA ALA A 174 -11.09 -52.00 -10.26
C ALA A 174 -9.90 -51.16 -10.74
N ALA A 175 -9.81 -49.91 -10.28
CA ALA A 175 -8.65 -49.06 -10.51
C ALA A 175 -7.37 -49.67 -9.91
N ALA A 176 -7.44 -50.18 -8.69
CA ALA A 176 -6.30 -50.79 -8.01
C ALA A 176 -5.82 -52.08 -8.70
N ASP A 177 -6.75 -52.94 -9.14
CA ASP A 177 -6.44 -54.14 -9.91
C ASP A 177 -5.78 -53.77 -11.26
N ALA A 178 -6.29 -52.76 -11.96
CA ALA A 178 -5.71 -52.27 -13.20
C ALA A 178 -4.31 -51.67 -12.98
N ALA A 179 -4.11 -50.92 -11.89
CA ALA A 179 -2.81 -50.38 -11.49
C ALA A 179 -1.78 -51.50 -11.28
N LEU A 180 -2.15 -52.55 -10.54
CA LEU A 180 -1.28 -53.72 -10.31
C LEU A 180 -1.04 -54.55 -11.57
N ALA A 181 -1.95 -54.50 -12.54
CA ALA A 181 -1.77 -55.10 -13.85
C ALA A 181 -0.91 -54.24 -14.80
N ASN A 182 -0.42 -53.07 -14.36
CA ASN A 182 0.25 -52.05 -15.18
C ASN A 182 -0.61 -51.55 -16.37
N ASP A 183 -1.93 -51.57 -16.23
CA ASP A 183 -2.88 -50.98 -17.17
C ASP A 183 -3.26 -49.57 -16.70
N GLU A 184 -2.38 -48.60 -16.97
CA GLU A 184 -2.56 -47.22 -16.53
C GLU A 184 -3.82 -46.57 -17.12
N GLU A 185 -4.17 -46.89 -18.37
CA GLU A 185 -5.34 -46.30 -19.04
C GLU A 185 -6.63 -46.76 -18.35
N ALA A 186 -6.76 -48.06 -18.08
CA ALA A 186 -7.90 -48.59 -17.34
C ALA A 186 -7.94 -48.07 -15.89
N ALA A 187 -6.79 -48.00 -15.22
CA ALA A 187 -6.71 -47.48 -13.85
C ALA A 187 -7.18 -46.03 -13.77
N ARG A 188 -6.72 -45.16 -14.68
CA ARG A 188 -7.15 -43.76 -14.77
C ARG A 188 -8.63 -43.64 -15.12
N ALA A 189 -9.16 -44.50 -15.99
CA ALA A 189 -10.60 -44.51 -16.32
C ALA A 189 -11.47 -44.85 -15.10
N HIS A 190 -11.07 -45.84 -14.30
CA HIS A 190 -11.77 -46.19 -13.07
C HIS A 190 -11.60 -45.14 -11.97
N LEU A 191 -10.41 -44.54 -11.82
CA LEU A 191 -10.21 -43.39 -10.92
C LEU A 191 -11.10 -42.21 -11.31
N LYS A 192 -11.23 -41.91 -12.60
CA LYS A 192 -12.15 -40.87 -13.08
C LYS A 192 -13.58 -41.13 -12.64
N ALA A 193 -14.06 -42.38 -12.75
CA ALA A 193 -15.39 -42.75 -12.27
C ALA A 193 -15.54 -42.55 -10.74
N CYS A 194 -14.49 -42.83 -9.95
CA CYS A 194 -14.51 -42.52 -8.51
C CYS A 194 -14.68 -41.01 -8.25
N PHE A 195 -13.94 -40.16 -8.94
CA PHE A 195 -14.04 -38.70 -8.78
C PHE A 195 -15.38 -38.15 -9.29
N GLU A 196 -15.97 -38.73 -10.35
CA GLU A 196 -17.31 -38.38 -10.81
C GLU A 196 -18.38 -38.69 -9.74
N VAL A 197 -18.28 -39.84 -9.04
CA VAL A 197 -19.18 -40.17 -7.91
C VAL A 197 -19.05 -39.17 -6.76
N LEU A 198 -17.83 -38.72 -6.45
CA LEU A 198 -17.60 -37.68 -5.44
C LEU A 198 -18.15 -36.32 -5.89
N LEU A 199 -17.98 -35.95 -7.17
CA LEU A 199 -18.55 -34.72 -7.73
C LEU A 199 -20.09 -34.73 -7.65
N GLU A 200 -20.73 -35.83 -8.07
CA GLU A 200 -22.18 -36.00 -7.98
C GLU A 200 -22.68 -35.86 -6.53
N ASN A 201 -21.90 -36.32 -5.55
CA ASN A 201 -22.22 -36.14 -4.14
C ASN A 201 -22.15 -34.66 -3.73
N ARG A 202 -21.09 -33.94 -4.13
CA ARG A 202 -20.95 -32.49 -3.89
C ARG A 202 -22.11 -31.71 -4.50
N GLU A 203 -22.48 -32.03 -5.73
CA GLU A 203 -23.57 -31.38 -6.49
C GLU A 203 -24.94 -31.49 -5.84
N ARG A 204 -25.16 -32.45 -4.94
CA ARG A 204 -26.44 -32.63 -4.22
C ARG A 204 -26.70 -31.55 -3.17
N PHE A 205 -25.65 -31.05 -2.50
CA PHE A 205 -25.81 -30.05 -1.44
C PHE A 205 -25.43 -28.64 -1.89
N TYR A 206 -24.49 -28.52 -2.82
CA TYR A 206 -24.17 -27.28 -3.51
C TYR A 206 -24.13 -27.65 -4.99
N PRO A 207 -24.95 -27.11 -5.91
CA PRO A 207 -24.91 -27.48 -7.34
C PRO A 207 -24.20 -26.44 -8.24
N ILE A 208 -23.76 -25.32 -7.67
CA ILE A 208 -23.12 -24.21 -8.41
C ILE A 208 -21.62 -24.48 -8.53
N ASP A 209 -20.96 -23.97 -9.56
CA ASP A 209 -19.51 -24.02 -9.66
C ASP A 209 -18.85 -23.33 -8.46
N CYS A 210 -17.73 -23.89 -8.01
CA CYS A 210 -16.90 -23.27 -7.01
C CYS A 210 -15.44 -23.27 -7.48
N TYR A 211 -14.68 -22.26 -7.07
CA TYR A 211 -13.40 -21.92 -7.70
C TYR A 211 -12.23 -21.98 -6.73
N LEU A 212 -11.08 -22.40 -7.24
CA LEU A 212 -9.80 -22.35 -6.57
C LEU A 212 -8.89 -21.38 -7.33
N ILE A 213 -8.18 -20.53 -6.61
CA ILE A 213 -7.28 -19.53 -7.22
C ILE A 213 -5.86 -19.85 -6.75
N ASP A 214 -4.98 -20.16 -7.69
CA ASP A 214 -3.54 -20.33 -7.41
C ASP A 214 -2.83 -18.98 -7.50
N LEU A 215 -2.44 -18.43 -6.34
CA LEU A 215 -1.65 -17.22 -6.22
C LEU A 215 -0.19 -17.58 -5.91
N CYS A 216 0.66 -17.53 -6.94
CA CYS A 216 2.09 -17.76 -6.80
C CYS A 216 2.82 -16.42 -6.60
N LEU A 217 3.41 -16.25 -5.43
CA LEU A 217 4.26 -15.11 -5.07
C LEU A 217 5.64 -15.32 -5.67
N VAL A 218 6.17 -14.33 -6.39
CA VAL A 218 7.48 -14.43 -7.04
C VAL A 218 8.39 -13.28 -6.60
N ALA A 219 9.64 -13.63 -6.30
CA ALA A 219 10.75 -12.71 -6.18
C ALA A 219 11.90 -13.22 -7.07
N PRO A 220 12.87 -12.37 -7.46
CA PRO A 220 13.90 -12.73 -8.43
C PRO A 220 14.68 -14.00 -8.05
N GLU A 221 14.97 -14.20 -6.77
CA GLU A 221 15.68 -15.37 -6.26
C GLU A 221 14.95 -16.71 -6.44
N TRP A 222 13.62 -16.67 -6.65
CA TRP A 222 12.79 -17.86 -6.84
C TRP A 222 12.37 -18.09 -8.30
N ALA A 223 12.88 -17.30 -9.23
CA ALA A 223 12.66 -17.47 -10.67
C ALA A 223 13.52 -18.61 -11.26
N ASN A 224 13.33 -19.81 -10.73
CA ASN A 224 14.11 -21.02 -11.01
C ASN A 224 13.29 -22.07 -11.78
N ASP A 225 13.86 -23.27 -11.93
CA ASP A 225 13.23 -24.40 -12.62
C ASP A 225 11.85 -24.77 -12.04
N SER A 226 11.63 -24.58 -10.73
CA SER A 226 10.34 -24.84 -10.09
C SER A 226 9.26 -23.88 -10.60
N LEU A 227 9.59 -22.60 -10.80
CA LEU A 227 8.66 -21.63 -11.41
C LEU A 227 8.39 -21.98 -12.88
N GLN A 228 9.43 -22.35 -13.64
CA GLN A 228 9.26 -22.77 -15.03
C GLN A 228 8.34 -23.99 -15.14
N ALA A 229 8.52 -24.98 -14.26
CA ALA A 229 7.66 -26.16 -14.18
C ALA A 229 6.22 -25.79 -13.80
N ALA A 230 6.04 -24.85 -12.86
CA ALA A 230 4.70 -24.39 -12.48
C ALA A 230 3.95 -23.72 -13.64
N ILE A 231 4.64 -22.89 -14.45
CA ILE A 231 4.06 -22.26 -15.65
C ILE A 231 3.71 -23.30 -16.72
N ALA A 232 4.48 -24.40 -16.79
CA ALA A 232 4.30 -25.45 -17.79
C ALA A 232 3.21 -26.49 -17.44
N ASP A 233 2.67 -26.51 -16.22
CA ASP A 233 1.72 -27.55 -15.72
C ASP A 233 0.28 -27.40 -16.26
N GLU A 234 0.08 -26.66 -17.37
CA GLU A 234 -1.19 -26.48 -18.10
C GLU A 234 -2.43 -26.12 -17.23
N GLN A 235 -2.22 -25.50 -16.05
CA GLN A 235 -3.30 -25.06 -15.15
C GLN A 235 -3.28 -23.54 -14.95
N PRO A 236 -4.45 -22.92 -14.69
CA PRO A 236 -4.55 -21.51 -14.35
C PRO A 236 -3.62 -21.10 -13.21
N LEU A 237 -2.70 -20.18 -13.50
CA LEU A 237 -1.68 -19.69 -12.57
C LEU A 237 -1.69 -18.16 -12.51
N ASN A 238 -1.79 -17.58 -11.31
CA ASN A 238 -1.71 -16.14 -11.11
C ASN A 238 -0.36 -15.79 -10.46
N LEU A 239 0.51 -15.12 -11.21
CA LEU A 239 1.84 -14.71 -10.74
C LEU A 239 1.77 -13.30 -10.17
N LEU A 240 2.00 -13.15 -8.86
CA LEU A 240 2.16 -11.84 -8.23
C LEU A 240 3.65 -11.48 -8.16
N ILE A 241 4.04 -10.48 -8.94
CA ILE A 241 5.40 -9.96 -9.04
C ILE A 241 5.35 -8.45 -9.33
N THR A 242 6.30 -7.68 -8.80
CA THR A 242 6.46 -6.27 -9.18
C THR A 242 7.07 -6.17 -10.58
N ALA A 243 6.90 -5.04 -11.26
CA ALA A 243 7.47 -4.91 -12.59
C ALA A 243 9.03 -4.85 -12.54
N GLN A 244 9.61 -4.23 -11.51
CA GLN A 244 11.06 -4.23 -11.28
C GLN A 244 11.62 -5.64 -11.01
N ASP A 245 10.92 -6.45 -10.21
CA ASP A 245 11.33 -7.84 -9.98
C ASP A 245 11.23 -8.63 -11.29
N LEU A 246 10.21 -8.39 -12.12
CA LEU A 246 10.04 -9.03 -13.42
C LEU A 246 11.13 -8.62 -14.43
N GLU A 247 11.55 -7.36 -14.45
CA GLU A 247 12.71 -6.88 -15.22
C GLU A 247 13.97 -7.65 -14.81
N THR A 248 14.21 -7.75 -13.50
CA THR A 248 15.34 -8.50 -12.94
C THR A 248 15.30 -9.98 -13.38
N VAL A 249 14.13 -10.60 -13.33
CA VAL A 249 13.94 -11.99 -13.83
C VAL A 249 14.18 -12.08 -15.33
N ALA A 250 13.75 -11.10 -16.13
CA ALA A 250 13.95 -11.10 -17.56
C ALA A 250 15.43 -10.96 -17.96
N GLU A 251 16.20 -10.19 -17.20
CA GLU A 251 17.65 -10.08 -17.38
C GLU A 251 18.39 -11.37 -16.99
N GLN A 252 17.96 -12.02 -15.91
CA GLN A 252 18.62 -13.20 -15.37
C GLN A 252 18.24 -14.51 -16.08
N ASN A 253 16.98 -14.63 -16.52
CA ASN A 253 16.43 -15.85 -17.14
C ASN A 253 15.50 -15.55 -18.33
N PRO A 254 16.06 -15.19 -19.52
CA PRO A 254 15.27 -14.93 -20.72
C PRO A 254 14.45 -16.13 -21.23
N GLU A 255 14.89 -17.36 -20.94
CA GLU A 255 14.18 -18.58 -21.36
C GLU A 255 12.85 -18.73 -20.61
N LEU A 256 12.87 -18.50 -19.29
CA LEU A 256 11.67 -18.47 -18.47
C LEU A 256 10.66 -17.43 -18.97
N ILE A 257 11.11 -16.24 -19.36
CA ILE A 257 10.23 -15.20 -19.92
C ILE A 257 9.59 -15.65 -21.24
N SER A 258 10.32 -16.38 -22.09
CA SER A 258 9.74 -16.94 -23.31
C SER A 258 8.64 -17.96 -23.00
N VAL A 259 8.79 -18.76 -21.94
CA VAL A 259 7.76 -19.70 -21.48
C VAL A 259 6.56 -18.96 -20.89
N LEU A 260 6.82 -17.98 -20.03
CA LEU A 260 5.80 -17.12 -19.43
C LEU A 260 4.95 -16.43 -20.48
N LYS A 261 5.59 -15.75 -21.44
CA LYS A 261 4.89 -15.03 -22.51
C LYS A 261 3.96 -15.94 -23.31
N LYS A 262 4.43 -17.14 -23.64
CA LYS A 262 3.61 -18.14 -24.35
C LYS A 262 2.42 -18.60 -23.49
N SER A 263 2.63 -18.85 -22.20
CA SER A 263 1.54 -19.23 -21.27
C SER A 263 0.52 -18.10 -21.09
N CYS A 264 0.96 -16.84 -21.04
CA CYS A 264 0.08 -15.66 -21.01
C CYS A 264 -0.73 -15.47 -22.30
N GLU A 265 -0.13 -15.73 -23.46
CA GLU A 265 -0.81 -15.74 -24.77
C GLU A 265 -1.86 -16.86 -24.86
N ASN A 266 -1.60 -18.01 -24.22
CA ASN A 266 -2.52 -19.15 -24.15
C ASN A 266 -3.66 -18.98 -23.13
N LEU A 267 -3.67 -17.91 -22.32
CA LEU A 267 -4.59 -17.73 -21.19
C LEU A 267 -4.44 -18.80 -20.09
N GLU A 268 -3.23 -19.32 -19.89
CA GLU A 268 -2.93 -20.32 -18.84
C GLU A 268 -2.30 -19.66 -17.61
N THR A 269 -1.57 -18.55 -17.80
CA THR A 269 -0.97 -17.76 -16.72
C THR A 269 -1.33 -16.28 -16.86
N GLU A 270 -1.63 -15.62 -15.75
CA GLU A 270 -1.76 -14.16 -15.68
C GLU A 270 -0.67 -13.59 -14.77
N VAL A 271 0.02 -12.54 -15.22
CA VAL A 271 0.88 -11.72 -14.36
C VAL A 271 0.01 -10.62 -13.77
N ILE A 272 -0.21 -10.68 -12.46
CA ILE A 272 -0.98 -9.70 -11.70
C ILE A 272 -0.04 -8.76 -10.93
N GLY A 273 -0.57 -7.63 -10.49
CA GLY A 273 0.24 -6.57 -9.87
C GLY A 273 -0.03 -5.25 -10.58
N GLY A 274 1.01 -4.57 -11.04
CA GLY A 274 0.87 -3.39 -11.89
C GLY A 274 1.61 -2.15 -11.43
N GLU A 275 2.18 -2.18 -10.21
CA GLU A 275 3.13 -1.16 -9.76
C GLU A 275 4.55 -1.52 -10.20
N GLN A 276 5.36 -0.51 -10.54
CA GLN A 276 6.78 -0.70 -10.83
C GLN A 276 7.49 -1.27 -9.59
N GLU A 277 7.27 -0.64 -8.43
CA GLU A 277 7.74 -1.03 -7.11
C GLU A 277 6.59 -0.90 -6.08
N GLU A 278 6.58 -1.74 -5.04
CA GLU A 278 5.60 -1.64 -3.94
C GLU A 278 6.02 -0.56 -2.91
N ILE A 279 5.75 0.70 -3.25
CA ILE A 279 6.16 1.86 -2.44
C ILE A 279 5.16 2.20 -1.30
N ALA A 280 5.54 3.14 -0.45
CA ALA A 280 4.80 3.55 0.76
C ALA A 280 3.57 4.43 0.45
N THR A 281 2.59 3.88 -0.27
CA THR A 281 1.47 4.59 -0.92
C THR A 281 0.78 5.70 -0.09
N PRO A 282 0.32 5.47 1.15
CA PRO A 282 -0.29 6.54 1.97
C PRO A 282 0.55 7.80 2.23
N VAL A 283 1.88 7.72 2.16
CA VAL A 283 2.81 8.75 2.65
C VAL A 283 3.73 9.32 1.56
N ILE A 284 3.33 9.18 0.30
CA ILE A 284 4.02 9.70 -0.89
C ILE A 284 3.12 10.67 -1.68
N ALA A 285 3.67 11.29 -2.73
CA ALA A 285 2.88 12.10 -3.65
C ALA A 285 1.96 11.24 -4.53
N VAL A 286 0.77 11.75 -4.88
CA VAL A 286 -0.18 11.01 -5.74
C VAL A 286 0.35 10.85 -7.17
N GLU A 287 1.15 11.81 -7.65
CA GLU A 287 1.83 11.72 -8.94
C GLU A 287 2.80 10.54 -9.01
N SER A 288 3.52 10.25 -7.91
CA SER A 288 4.38 9.07 -7.82
C SER A 288 3.58 7.78 -7.92
N LEU A 289 2.44 7.67 -7.24
CA LEU A 289 1.56 6.49 -7.36
C LEU A 289 1.06 6.29 -8.80
N ILE A 290 0.64 7.37 -9.46
CA ILE A 290 0.21 7.30 -10.86
C ILE A 290 1.36 6.86 -11.77
N TRP A 291 2.57 7.37 -11.53
CA TRP A 291 3.77 6.96 -12.27
C TRP A 291 4.07 5.46 -12.07
N GLN A 292 4.02 4.97 -10.83
CA GLN A 292 4.26 3.55 -10.50
C GLN A 292 3.30 2.62 -11.26
N LEU A 293 2.01 2.98 -11.31
CA LEU A 293 1.00 2.21 -12.05
C LEU A 293 1.24 2.24 -13.56
N GLN A 294 1.58 3.42 -14.11
CA GLN A 294 1.83 3.57 -15.55
C GLN A 294 3.11 2.83 -15.99
N ALA A 295 4.21 3.02 -15.27
CA ALA A 295 5.48 2.36 -15.55
C ALA A 295 5.36 0.84 -15.37
N GLY A 296 4.79 0.38 -14.25
CA GLY A 296 4.67 -1.04 -13.98
C GLY A 296 3.76 -1.77 -14.96
N THR A 297 2.63 -1.17 -15.36
CA THR A 297 1.74 -1.72 -16.38
C THR A 297 2.44 -1.84 -17.73
N GLU A 298 3.22 -0.83 -18.12
CA GLU A 298 3.97 -0.85 -19.38
C GLU A 298 5.05 -1.94 -19.36
N THR A 299 5.88 -1.98 -18.32
CA THR A 299 6.93 -2.99 -18.16
C THR A 299 6.37 -4.42 -18.18
N ILE A 300 5.30 -4.69 -17.43
CA ILE A 300 4.66 -6.01 -17.43
C ILE A 300 4.14 -6.36 -18.82
N ARG A 301 3.53 -5.40 -19.54
CA ARG A 301 3.07 -5.60 -20.91
C ARG A 301 4.20 -5.93 -21.87
N GLU A 302 5.32 -5.23 -21.79
CA GLU A 302 6.48 -5.44 -22.65
C GLU A 302 7.09 -6.83 -22.44
N ILE A 303 7.24 -7.26 -21.18
CA ILE A 303 7.90 -8.53 -20.82
C ILE A 303 6.95 -9.73 -21.00
N SER A 304 5.75 -9.69 -20.42
CA SER A 304 4.80 -10.82 -20.44
C SER A 304 3.96 -10.89 -21.72
N GLY A 305 3.91 -9.81 -22.52
CA GLY A 305 3.09 -9.69 -23.72
C GLY A 305 1.65 -9.24 -23.47
N ARG A 306 1.21 -9.11 -22.22
CA ARG A 306 -0.14 -8.64 -21.86
C ARG A 306 -0.08 -7.65 -20.70
N ALA A 307 -0.93 -6.63 -20.75
CA ALA A 307 -1.06 -5.71 -19.63
C ALA A 307 -1.78 -6.40 -18.47
N PRO A 308 -1.38 -6.15 -17.20
CA PRO A 308 -2.06 -6.69 -16.04
C PRO A 308 -3.49 -6.13 -15.95
N THR A 309 -4.45 -6.99 -15.64
CA THR A 309 -5.88 -6.64 -15.51
C THR A 309 -6.37 -6.64 -14.08
N THR A 310 -5.70 -7.41 -13.21
CA THR A 310 -5.96 -7.47 -11.77
C THR A 310 -4.81 -6.82 -10.99
N TRP A 311 -5.15 -5.80 -10.19
CA TRP A 311 -4.17 -5.17 -9.30
C TRP A 311 -4.00 -5.97 -8.01
N ALA A 312 -2.76 -6.15 -7.59
CA ALA A 312 -2.40 -6.87 -6.38
C ALA A 312 -1.05 -6.39 -5.86
N ARG A 313 -0.82 -6.55 -4.56
CA ARG A 313 0.47 -6.27 -3.93
C ARG A 313 0.66 -7.11 -2.68
N ARG A 314 1.90 -7.35 -2.30
CA ARG A 314 2.25 -8.07 -1.06
C ARG A 314 2.26 -7.11 0.13
N ARG A 315 3.00 -6.01 0.01
CA ARG A 315 3.17 -5.00 1.05
C ARG A 315 1.91 -4.13 1.19
N PHE A 316 1.68 -3.57 2.37
CA PHE A 316 0.60 -2.59 2.57
C PHE A 316 0.65 -1.43 1.57
N GLY A 317 -0.50 -1.05 1.03
CA GLY A 317 -0.65 0.16 0.22
C GLY A 317 -2.09 0.49 -0.15
N LEU A 318 -3.06 0.00 0.61
CA LEU A 318 -4.48 0.27 0.39
C LEU A 318 -4.81 1.72 0.73
N ALA A 319 -5.62 2.37 -0.11
CA ALA A 319 -6.12 3.72 0.10
C ALA A 319 -7.48 3.90 -0.59
N SER A 320 -8.31 4.80 -0.07
CA SER A 320 -9.66 5.05 -0.58
C SER A 320 -9.70 5.63 -2.00
N LEU A 321 -8.59 6.17 -2.52
CA LEU A 321 -8.50 6.67 -3.90
C LEU A 321 -8.11 5.59 -4.92
N LEU A 322 -7.70 4.41 -4.48
CA LEU A 322 -7.21 3.38 -5.39
C LEU A 322 -8.24 2.92 -6.43
N PRO A 323 -9.53 2.67 -6.11
CA PRO A 323 -10.49 2.24 -7.13
C PRO A 323 -10.52 3.15 -8.36
N MET A 324 -10.51 4.47 -8.17
CA MET A 324 -10.42 5.45 -9.25
C MET A 324 -9.10 5.31 -10.04
N LEU A 325 -7.97 5.28 -9.34
CA LEU A 325 -6.65 5.25 -9.96
C LEU A 325 -6.44 3.96 -10.76
N LEU A 326 -6.86 2.83 -10.20
CA LEU A 326 -6.82 1.52 -10.83
C LEU A 326 -7.74 1.48 -12.07
N HIS A 327 -8.99 1.94 -11.94
CA HIS A 327 -9.91 2.00 -13.07
C HIS A 327 -9.38 2.87 -14.22
N ARG A 328 -8.86 4.07 -13.91
CA ARG A 328 -8.27 4.97 -14.91
C ARG A 328 -6.97 4.42 -15.52
N SER A 329 -6.27 3.55 -14.80
CA SER A 329 -5.08 2.83 -15.25
C SER A 329 -5.40 1.51 -15.97
N GLY A 330 -6.67 1.21 -16.24
CA GLY A 330 -7.09 0.06 -17.06
C GLY A 330 -7.31 -1.25 -16.30
N PHE A 331 -7.19 -1.24 -14.97
CA PHE A 331 -7.57 -2.39 -14.14
C PHE A 331 -9.10 -2.46 -14.02
N HIS A 332 -9.64 -3.67 -14.00
CA HIS A 332 -11.06 -3.91 -13.71
C HIS A 332 -11.28 -4.71 -12.42
N SER A 333 -10.20 -5.26 -11.85
CA SER A 333 -10.23 -6.03 -10.61
C SER A 333 -9.03 -5.73 -9.72
N ALA A 334 -9.18 -6.00 -8.42
CA ALA A 334 -8.13 -5.84 -7.42
C ALA A 334 -8.15 -6.92 -6.35
N LEU A 335 -7.04 -7.10 -5.63
CA LEU A 335 -7.02 -7.76 -4.34
C LEU A 335 -7.09 -6.70 -3.23
N HIS A 336 -8.21 -6.67 -2.50
CA HIS A 336 -8.39 -5.84 -1.32
C HIS A 336 -8.00 -6.63 -0.07
N LEU A 337 -6.71 -6.96 0.01
CA LEU A 337 -6.11 -7.65 1.14
C LEU A 337 -4.62 -7.31 1.20
N VAL A 338 -4.01 -7.54 2.35
CA VAL A 338 -2.59 -7.29 2.58
C VAL A 338 -1.94 -8.60 3.04
N LEU A 339 -0.83 -8.99 2.41
CA LEU A 339 -0.07 -10.20 2.75
C LEU A 339 1.06 -9.92 3.77
N ASP A 340 1.11 -8.69 4.25
CA ASP A 340 2.01 -8.13 5.26
C ASP A 340 1.17 -7.47 6.39
N ASP A 341 1.77 -6.63 7.22
CA ASP A 341 1.12 -5.92 8.32
C ASP A 341 0.28 -4.69 7.86
N GLY A 342 -0.55 -4.16 8.76
CA GLY A 342 -1.36 -2.95 8.56
C GLY A 342 -2.79 -3.09 9.04
N VAL A 343 -3.49 -1.96 9.14
CA VAL A 343 -4.93 -1.93 9.49
C VAL A 343 -5.73 -1.56 8.25
N TYR A 344 -6.72 -2.38 7.95
CA TYR A 344 -7.65 -2.19 6.84
C TYR A 344 -8.96 -2.94 7.14
N PRO A 345 -10.08 -2.62 6.46
CA PRO A 345 -11.29 -3.40 6.52
C PRO A 345 -11.05 -4.82 5.99
N ASP A 346 -11.21 -5.82 6.85
CA ASP A 346 -10.85 -7.23 6.62
C ASP A 346 -12.09 -8.13 6.45
N TYR A 347 -13.22 -7.56 6.02
CA TYR A 347 -14.41 -8.33 5.71
C TYR A 347 -14.14 -9.25 4.51
N GLU A 348 -14.04 -10.54 4.79
CA GLU A 348 -13.71 -11.55 3.80
C GLU A 348 -14.88 -11.89 2.90
N GLN A 349 -14.71 -11.67 1.59
CA GLN A 349 -15.61 -12.17 0.56
C GLN A 349 -14.81 -12.45 -0.70
N SER A 350 -15.30 -13.41 -1.48
CA SER A 350 -14.62 -13.79 -2.72
C SER A 350 -14.85 -12.77 -3.84
N LYS A 351 -15.92 -11.96 -3.77
CA LYS A 351 -16.11 -10.82 -4.67
C LYS A 351 -16.87 -9.67 -3.99
N ILE A 352 -16.25 -8.50 -3.91
CA ILE A 352 -16.85 -7.23 -3.46
C ILE A 352 -16.83 -6.20 -4.59
N HIS A 353 -17.74 -5.24 -4.53
CA HIS A 353 -17.67 -3.99 -5.29
C HIS A 353 -17.00 -2.95 -4.39
N TRP A 354 -15.68 -2.79 -4.54
CA TRP A 354 -14.90 -1.82 -3.78
C TRP A 354 -15.11 -0.42 -4.36
N GLU A 355 -15.80 0.43 -3.59
CA GLU A 355 -16.06 1.82 -3.95
C GLU A 355 -14.95 2.74 -3.42
N GLY A 356 -14.40 3.58 -4.30
CA GLY A 356 -13.44 4.61 -3.96
C GLY A 356 -14.11 5.88 -3.43
N ALA A 357 -13.32 6.80 -2.87
CA ALA A 357 -13.83 8.04 -2.28
C ALA A 357 -14.51 8.98 -3.31
N ASP A 358 -14.24 8.80 -4.60
CA ASP A 358 -14.87 9.52 -5.71
C ASP A 358 -16.17 8.86 -6.20
N GLY A 359 -16.50 7.67 -5.70
CA GLY A 359 -17.62 6.85 -6.15
C GLY A 359 -17.30 5.87 -7.28
N THR A 360 -16.03 5.78 -7.74
CA THR A 360 -15.63 4.76 -8.71
C THR A 360 -15.71 3.38 -8.06
N ILE A 361 -16.31 2.41 -8.74
CA ILE A 361 -16.44 1.03 -8.28
C ILE A 361 -15.49 0.12 -9.06
N LEU A 362 -14.75 -0.73 -8.34
CA LEU A 362 -13.89 -1.77 -8.88
C LEU A 362 -14.24 -3.11 -8.24
N ASP A 363 -14.26 -4.19 -9.01
CA ASP A 363 -14.39 -5.53 -8.43
C ASP A 363 -13.14 -5.87 -7.60
N ALA A 364 -13.31 -6.50 -6.45
CA ALA A 364 -12.18 -6.92 -5.65
C ALA A 364 -12.40 -8.24 -4.89
N TYR A 365 -11.31 -8.92 -4.58
CA TYR A 365 -11.29 -10.12 -3.72
C TYR A 365 -10.69 -9.73 -2.37
N SER A 366 -11.38 -10.01 -1.27
CA SER A 366 -10.95 -9.61 0.09
C SER A 366 -10.76 -10.76 1.07
N ARG A 367 -11.14 -11.99 0.70
CA ARG A 367 -10.97 -13.18 1.56
C ARG A 367 -9.48 -13.51 1.74
N ILE A 368 -9.03 -13.75 2.97
CA ILE A 368 -7.60 -14.02 3.22
C ILE A 368 -7.20 -15.34 2.56
N PRO A 369 -6.12 -15.38 1.75
CA PRO A 369 -5.66 -16.60 1.10
C PRO A 369 -5.19 -17.65 2.11
N MET A 370 -5.44 -18.91 1.81
CA MET A 370 -4.90 -20.04 2.56
C MET A 370 -3.44 -20.28 2.16
N SER A 371 -2.60 -20.73 3.08
CA SER A 371 -1.24 -21.14 2.74
C SER A 371 -1.25 -22.49 2.02
N ALA A 372 -0.57 -22.60 0.88
CA ALA A 372 -0.42 -23.90 0.21
C ALA A 372 0.61 -24.82 0.89
N GLU A 373 1.45 -24.30 1.78
CA GLU A 373 2.52 -25.06 2.45
C GLU A 373 2.04 -25.83 3.69
N GLY A 374 1.07 -25.27 4.41
CA GLY A 374 0.66 -25.81 5.72
C GLY A 374 -0.37 -26.93 5.59
N ALA A 375 -0.09 -28.10 6.16
CA ALA A 375 -1.07 -29.17 6.30
C ALA A 375 -2.29 -28.72 7.12
N ALA A 376 -2.06 -27.85 8.12
CA ALA A 376 -3.15 -27.26 8.91
C ALA A 376 -4.11 -26.43 8.05
N SER A 377 -3.64 -25.81 6.96
CA SER A 377 -4.51 -25.08 6.03
C SER A 377 -5.47 -26.05 5.33
N TYR A 378 -4.98 -27.19 4.82
CA TYR A 378 -5.83 -28.19 4.17
C TYR A 378 -6.79 -28.89 5.13
N LEU A 379 -6.46 -28.98 6.42
CA LEU A 379 -7.38 -29.49 7.43
C LEU A 379 -8.58 -28.53 7.64
N ARG A 380 -8.36 -27.22 7.52
CA ARG A 380 -9.39 -26.18 7.59
C ARG A 380 -10.15 -25.95 6.28
N PHE A 381 -9.67 -26.51 5.17
CA PHE A 381 -10.27 -26.31 3.85
C PHE A 381 -11.79 -26.52 3.81
N PRO A 382 -12.37 -27.58 4.39
CA PRO A 382 -13.82 -27.80 4.34
C PRO A 382 -14.61 -26.69 5.01
N GLN A 383 -14.10 -26.20 6.15
CA GLN A 383 -14.72 -25.11 6.89
C GLN A 383 -14.63 -23.80 6.09
N ARG A 384 -13.45 -23.45 5.59
CA ARG A 384 -13.23 -22.24 4.78
C ARG A 384 -14.05 -22.24 3.49
N MET A 385 -14.19 -23.42 2.88
CA MET A 385 -14.97 -23.58 1.67
C MET A 385 -16.47 -23.47 1.95
N ALA A 386 -16.95 -24.05 3.06
CA ALA A 386 -18.33 -23.89 3.49
C ALA A 386 -18.66 -22.42 3.81
N GLU A 387 -17.79 -21.71 4.54
CA GLU A 387 -17.92 -20.28 4.80
C GLU A 387 -18.08 -19.50 3.49
N SER A 388 -17.24 -19.76 2.49
CA SER A 388 -17.37 -19.13 1.17
C SER A 388 -18.64 -19.54 0.42
N MET A 389 -19.03 -20.81 0.45
CA MET A 389 -20.26 -21.29 -0.20
C MET A 389 -21.54 -20.71 0.42
N GLU A 390 -21.53 -20.39 1.71
CA GLU A 390 -22.66 -19.81 2.44
C GLU A 390 -22.73 -18.28 2.31
N GLU A 391 -21.59 -17.60 2.36
CA GLU A 391 -21.50 -16.13 2.35
C GLU A 391 -21.48 -15.55 0.93
N ASP A 392 -20.82 -16.22 -0.01
CA ASP A 392 -20.63 -15.75 -1.37
C ASP A 392 -21.71 -16.31 -2.30
N GLN A 393 -22.03 -15.57 -3.38
CA GLN A 393 -22.91 -16.12 -4.43
C GLN A 393 -22.25 -17.27 -5.20
N VAL A 394 -20.92 -17.22 -5.30
CA VAL A 394 -20.08 -18.22 -5.95
C VAL A 394 -18.91 -18.45 -5.01
N GLY A 395 -18.83 -19.66 -4.44
CA GLY A 395 -17.76 -20.02 -3.52
C GLY A 395 -16.41 -20.02 -4.21
N ALA A 396 -15.42 -19.34 -3.63
CA ALA A 396 -14.06 -19.38 -4.12
C ALA A 396 -13.04 -19.25 -2.99
N LEU A 397 -11.93 -19.99 -3.10
CA LEU A 397 -10.80 -19.91 -2.19
C LEU A 397 -9.50 -19.71 -2.94
N MET A 398 -8.63 -18.87 -2.39
CA MET A 398 -7.30 -18.61 -2.91
C MET A 398 -6.25 -19.33 -2.08
N PHE A 399 -5.26 -19.92 -2.75
CA PHE A 399 -4.06 -20.45 -2.12
C PHE A 399 -2.86 -19.58 -2.47
N ALA A 400 -2.18 -19.04 -1.46
CA ALA A 400 -0.94 -18.32 -1.61
C ALA A 400 0.26 -19.26 -1.42
N ARG A 401 1.22 -19.20 -2.34
CA ARG A 401 2.42 -20.05 -2.32
C ARG A 401 3.64 -19.40 -2.94
N TRP A 402 4.81 -19.94 -2.61
CA TRP A 402 6.03 -19.73 -3.40
C TRP A 402 6.06 -20.70 -4.61
N PRO A 403 7.01 -20.55 -5.55
CA PRO A 403 7.08 -21.43 -6.72
C PRO A 403 7.26 -22.91 -6.37
N GLU A 404 8.08 -23.21 -5.35
CA GLU A 404 8.25 -24.57 -4.83
C GLU A 404 7.31 -24.77 -3.63
N VAL A 405 6.44 -25.78 -3.71
CA VAL A 405 5.56 -26.20 -2.60
C VAL A 405 5.99 -27.56 -2.12
N LYS A 406 6.30 -27.67 -0.81
CA LYS A 406 6.74 -28.94 -0.23
C LYS A 406 5.58 -29.82 0.20
N SER A 407 4.46 -29.20 0.53
CA SER A 407 3.24 -29.90 0.94
C SER A 407 2.70 -30.76 -0.19
N PRO A 408 2.41 -32.06 0.05
CA PRO A 408 1.87 -32.92 -0.99
C PRO A 408 0.39 -32.62 -1.29
N PHE A 409 -0.33 -32.02 -0.35
CA PHE A 409 -1.78 -31.76 -0.45
C PHE A 409 -2.14 -30.75 -1.56
N TYR A 410 -1.23 -29.81 -1.85
CA TYR A 410 -1.42 -28.89 -2.96
C TYR A 410 -1.49 -29.63 -4.30
N GLN A 411 -0.53 -30.55 -4.51
CA GLN A 411 -0.50 -31.39 -5.71
C GLN A 411 -1.69 -32.36 -5.76
N ASP A 412 -2.17 -32.83 -4.61
CA ASP A 412 -3.40 -33.63 -4.55
C ASP A 412 -4.60 -32.82 -5.07
N LEU A 413 -4.77 -31.55 -4.68
CA LEU A 413 -5.84 -30.68 -5.24
C LEU A 413 -5.73 -30.54 -6.76
N LYS A 414 -4.52 -30.32 -7.29
CA LYS A 414 -4.30 -30.23 -8.74
C LYS A 414 -4.67 -31.54 -9.44
N ARG A 415 -4.32 -32.69 -8.85
CA ARG A 415 -4.68 -34.02 -9.36
C ARG A 415 -6.18 -34.26 -9.34
N ILE A 416 -6.85 -33.93 -8.23
CA ILE A 416 -8.31 -34.02 -8.12
C ILE A 416 -8.97 -33.26 -9.27
N HIS A 417 -8.59 -31.99 -9.46
CA HIS A 417 -9.13 -31.14 -10.52
C HIS A 417 -8.95 -31.73 -11.92
N ARG A 418 -7.81 -32.38 -12.23
CA ARG A 418 -7.58 -33.03 -13.54
C ARG A 418 -8.60 -34.14 -13.83
N TYR A 419 -9.10 -34.84 -12.81
CA TYR A 419 -10.13 -35.87 -12.96
C TYR A 419 -11.54 -35.29 -12.96
N ALA A 420 -11.86 -34.48 -11.95
CA ALA A 420 -13.13 -33.78 -11.82
C ALA A 420 -13.01 -32.60 -10.81
N PRO A 421 -13.76 -31.49 -10.98
CA PRO A 421 -13.71 -30.34 -10.07
C PRO A 421 -14.47 -30.56 -8.75
N VAL A 422 -14.23 -31.68 -8.06
CA VAL A 422 -14.96 -32.09 -6.85
C VAL A 422 -14.88 -31.03 -5.75
N LEU A 423 -13.68 -30.53 -5.48
CA LEU A 423 -13.41 -29.51 -4.45
C LEU A 423 -13.35 -28.08 -5.03
N GLY A 424 -13.55 -27.95 -6.35
CA GLY A 424 -13.51 -26.69 -7.09
C GLY A 424 -12.65 -26.74 -8.35
N SER A 425 -12.81 -25.73 -9.20
CA SER A 425 -12.06 -25.56 -10.45
C SER A 425 -10.99 -24.49 -10.32
N PHE A 426 -9.75 -24.77 -10.74
CA PHE A 426 -8.73 -23.74 -10.82
C PHE A 426 -9.08 -22.68 -11.87
N VAL A 427 -8.85 -21.40 -11.58
CA VAL A 427 -9.22 -20.29 -12.45
C VAL A 427 -8.21 -19.13 -12.35
N LEU A 428 -8.05 -18.37 -13.44
CA LEU A 428 -7.34 -17.09 -13.43
C LEU A 428 -8.20 -16.03 -12.76
N LEU A 429 -7.57 -15.05 -12.09
CA LEU A 429 -8.29 -13.95 -11.44
C LEU A 429 -9.10 -13.13 -12.45
N ASN A 430 -8.52 -12.81 -13.61
CA ASN A 430 -9.24 -12.15 -14.70
C ASN A 430 -10.54 -12.90 -15.05
N ASP A 431 -10.45 -14.21 -15.24
CA ASP A 431 -11.58 -15.04 -15.65
C ASP A 431 -12.61 -15.20 -14.53
N PHE A 432 -12.15 -15.32 -13.28
CA PHE A 432 -13.02 -15.34 -12.12
C PHE A 432 -13.88 -14.07 -12.05
N PHE A 433 -13.29 -12.88 -12.17
CA PHE A 433 -14.05 -11.64 -12.09
C PHE A 433 -14.97 -11.40 -13.29
N GLN A 434 -14.52 -11.72 -14.51
CA GLN A 434 -15.29 -11.46 -15.73
C GLN A 434 -16.42 -12.48 -15.95
N ASN A 435 -16.21 -13.75 -15.61
CA ASN A 435 -17.16 -14.82 -15.89
C ASN A 435 -18.15 -15.08 -14.74
N THR A 436 -17.87 -14.59 -13.53
CA THR A 436 -18.84 -14.65 -12.44
C THR A 436 -19.75 -13.42 -12.49
N GLU A 437 -20.99 -13.62 -12.96
CA GLU A 437 -22.04 -12.58 -13.04
C GLU A 437 -22.56 -12.09 -11.67
N SER A 438 -21.86 -12.42 -10.57
CA SER A 438 -22.32 -12.10 -9.22
C SER A 438 -22.23 -10.62 -8.93
N SER A 439 -23.31 -10.08 -8.36
CA SER A 439 -23.28 -8.74 -7.76
C SER A 439 -22.56 -8.85 -6.42
N GLY A 440 -21.25 -8.59 -6.41
CA GLY A 440 -20.47 -8.53 -5.17
C GLY A 440 -21.12 -7.59 -4.16
N ARG A 441 -20.88 -7.80 -2.86
CA ARG A 441 -21.36 -6.85 -1.85
C ARG A 441 -20.74 -5.49 -2.13
N HIS A 442 -21.57 -4.46 -2.10
CA HIS A 442 -21.09 -3.10 -2.20
C HIS A 442 -20.37 -2.69 -0.90
N SER A 443 -19.10 -2.33 -1.05
CA SER A 443 -18.17 -2.07 0.06
C SER A 443 -17.50 -0.73 -0.16
N SER A 444 -18.05 0.30 0.50
CA SER A 444 -17.46 1.63 0.60
C SER A 444 -16.69 1.75 1.90
N TYR A 445 -15.40 2.05 1.81
CA TYR A 445 -14.50 2.16 2.96
C TYR A 445 -13.93 3.57 3.07
N ASP A 446 -13.98 4.15 4.27
CA ASP A 446 -13.47 5.49 4.54
C ASP A 446 -11.94 5.46 4.72
N ALA A 447 -11.26 6.55 4.34
CA ALA A 447 -9.82 6.72 4.53
C ALA A 447 -9.34 6.53 5.98
N ARG A 448 -10.22 6.70 6.98
CA ARG A 448 -9.94 6.48 8.40
C ARG A 448 -9.79 5.00 8.79
N GLU A 449 -10.23 4.09 7.94
CA GLU A 449 -10.17 2.64 8.19
C GLU A 449 -8.83 2.03 7.76
N TYR A 450 -7.98 2.81 7.07
CA TYR A 450 -6.66 2.40 6.62
C TYR A 450 -5.55 3.05 7.45
N LEU A 451 -4.60 2.26 7.93
CA LEU A 451 -3.38 2.73 8.59
C LEU A 451 -2.19 1.84 8.23
N SER A 452 -1.11 2.46 7.73
CA SER A 452 0.07 1.72 7.32
C SER A 452 0.93 1.27 8.52
N PRO A 453 1.70 0.17 8.37
CA PRO A 453 2.65 -0.27 9.38
C PRO A 453 4.04 0.39 9.24
N PHE A 454 4.23 1.32 8.30
CA PHE A 454 5.57 1.68 7.81
C PHE A 454 6.52 2.20 8.88
N LEU A 455 6.08 3.08 9.78
CA LEU A 455 6.96 3.58 10.85
C LEU A 455 7.48 2.44 11.74
N SER A 456 6.59 1.50 12.11
CA SER A 456 6.95 0.35 12.93
C SER A 456 7.91 -0.58 12.18
N GLN A 457 7.65 -0.84 10.89
CA GLN A 457 8.51 -1.65 10.03
C GLN A 457 9.91 -1.04 9.87
N LEU A 458 10.00 0.26 9.59
CA LEU A 458 11.27 0.97 9.40
C LEU A 458 12.17 0.86 10.65
N VAL A 459 11.59 1.04 11.84
CA VAL A 459 12.33 0.90 13.10
C VAL A 459 12.69 -0.57 13.37
N ALA A 460 11.77 -1.50 13.17
CA ALA A 460 12.03 -2.93 13.37
C ALA A 460 13.15 -3.46 12.44
N MET A 461 13.18 -2.99 11.20
CA MET A 461 14.22 -3.30 10.21
C MET A 461 15.51 -2.51 10.42
N ARG A 462 15.55 -1.58 11.39
CA ARG A 462 16.67 -0.67 11.67
C ARG A 462 17.12 0.14 10.45
N LYS A 463 16.17 0.53 9.61
CA LYS A 463 16.42 1.41 8.48
C LYS A 463 16.71 2.83 9.03
N PRO A 464 17.76 3.54 8.54
CA PRO A 464 18.17 4.83 9.09
C PRO A 464 17.13 5.92 8.82
N ASP A 465 17.01 6.93 9.68
CA ASP A 465 16.09 8.06 9.45
C ASP A 465 14.63 7.65 9.15
N PRO A 466 13.93 6.96 10.07
CA PRO A 466 12.55 6.51 9.85
C PRO A 466 11.54 7.65 9.63
N LEU A 467 11.87 8.89 9.99
CA LEU A 467 11.01 10.06 9.82
C LEU A 467 11.55 10.98 8.72
N SER A 468 12.83 11.37 8.79
CA SER A 468 13.35 12.43 7.90
C SER A 468 13.55 12.01 6.45
N ARG A 469 13.63 10.70 6.16
CA ARG A 469 13.60 10.17 4.78
C ARG A 469 12.41 10.68 3.96
N PHE A 470 11.25 10.87 4.61
CA PHE A 470 10.03 11.33 3.94
C PHE A 470 10.11 12.83 3.63
N ILE A 471 10.70 13.62 4.54
CA ILE A 471 10.99 15.03 4.30
C ILE A 471 11.91 15.16 3.08
N ASP A 472 12.94 14.33 2.99
CA ASP A 472 13.91 14.40 1.89
C ASP A 472 13.32 13.95 0.56
N TYR A 473 12.46 12.92 0.58
CA TYR A 473 11.65 12.54 -0.57
C TYR A 473 10.80 13.70 -1.08
N PHE A 474 10.01 14.35 -0.22
CA PHE A 474 9.16 15.48 -0.65
C PHE A 474 9.99 16.67 -1.12
N HIS A 475 11.13 16.97 -0.49
CA HIS A 475 12.02 18.03 -0.96
C HIS A 475 12.49 17.79 -2.40
N ARG A 476 13.02 16.58 -2.69
CA ARG A 476 13.46 16.21 -4.04
C ARG A 476 12.31 16.23 -5.04
N HIS A 477 11.17 15.63 -4.68
CA HIS A 477 10.00 15.53 -5.53
C HIS A 477 9.40 16.91 -5.87
N ASP A 478 9.32 17.81 -4.89
CA ASP A 478 8.74 19.16 -5.09
C ASP A 478 9.69 20.09 -5.87
N GLU A 479 11.00 19.96 -5.68
CA GLU A 479 12.02 20.62 -6.51
C GLU A 479 11.91 20.16 -7.97
N PHE A 480 11.85 18.84 -8.18
CA PHE A 480 11.63 18.27 -9.51
C PHE A 480 10.32 18.75 -10.13
N THR A 481 9.20 18.69 -9.40
CA THR A 481 7.88 19.08 -9.90
C THR A 481 7.83 20.56 -10.27
N ALA A 482 8.46 21.44 -9.48
CA ALA A 482 8.57 22.86 -9.80
C ALA A 482 9.40 23.11 -11.07
N GLY A 483 10.57 22.48 -11.19
CA GLY A 483 11.43 22.58 -12.38
C GLY A 483 10.72 22.07 -13.64
N ARG A 484 10.09 20.90 -13.52
CA ARG A 484 9.28 20.26 -14.57
C ARG A 484 8.18 21.21 -15.04
N TRP A 485 7.45 21.84 -14.13
CA TRP A 485 6.40 22.79 -14.48
C TRP A 485 6.96 23.90 -15.39
N PHE A 486 8.05 24.56 -14.99
CA PHE A 486 8.61 25.65 -15.78
C PHE A 486 9.08 25.20 -17.17
N GLN A 487 9.77 24.05 -17.25
CA GLN A 487 10.20 23.48 -18.53
C GLN A 487 9.00 23.09 -19.42
N THR A 488 8.03 22.34 -18.90
CA THR A 488 6.89 21.84 -19.67
C THR A 488 5.97 22.96 -20.14
N VAL A 489 5.74 23.98 -19.32
CA VAL A 489 4.99 25.18 -19.73
C VAL A 489 5.74 25.97 -20.79
N ALA A 490 7.08 26.09 -20.68
CA ALA A 490 7.89 26.71 -21.72
C ALA A 490 7.77 25.96 -23.07
N GLN A 491 7.77 24.63 -23.06
CA GLN A 491 7.54 23.82 -24.27
C GLN A 491 6.12 24.03 -24.83
N ALA A 492 5.10 24.05 -23.96
CA ALA A 492 3.71 24.27 -24.34
C ALA A 492 3.50 25.63 -25.05
N ILE A 493 4.15 26.69 -24.56
CA ILE A 493 4.08 28.02 -25.17
C ILE A 493 4.63 27.98 -26.61
N TYR A 494 5.77 27.34 -26.81
CA TYR A 494 6.41 27.17 -28.11
C TYR A 494 5.73 26.13 -29.02
N GLY A 495 4.77 25.35 -28.52
CA GLY A 495 4.14 24.26 -29.28
C GLY A 495 5.12 23.13 -29.60
N LYS A 496 6.08 22.89 -28.70
CA LYS A 496 7.01 21.75 -28.77
C LYS A 496 6.44 20.57 -27.98
N PRO A 497 6.92 19.32 -28.21
CA PRO A 497 6.60 18.19 -27.34
C PRO A 497 6.86 18.55 -25.87
N ILE A 498 5.90 18.24 -25.01
CA ILE A 498 5.93 18.60 -23.59
C ILE A 498 6.95 17.72 -22.86
N GLN A 499 6.96 16.43 -23.17
CA GLN A 499 7.90 15.47 -22.62
C GLN A 499 9.00 15.18 -23.65
N ASP A 500 10.25 15.32 -23.21
CA ASP A 500 11.41 14.86 -23.96
C ASP A 500 12.10 13.70 -23.22
N ALA A 501 12.98 12.99 -23.91
CA ALA A 501 13.65 11.81 -23.37
C ALA A 501 14.50 12.11 -22.12
N ALA A 502 15.05 13.33 -22.01
CA ALA A 502 15.85 13.71 -20.85
C ALA A 502 14.97 13.94 -19.62
N LEU A 503 13.81 14.59 -19.81
CA LEU A 503 12.82 14.79 -18.76
C LEU A 503 12.24 13.46 -18.27
N CYS A 504 11.86 12.56 -19.18
CA CYS A 504 11.33 11.24 -18.80
C CYS A 504 12.36 10.43 -18.01
N LYS A 505 13.63 10.46 -18.43
CA LYS A 505 14.72 9.78 -17.71
C LYS A 505 14.97 10.37 -16.33
N LEU A 506 14.93 11.69 -16.18
CA LEU A 506 15.08 12.33 -14.88
C LEU A 506 13.88 11.99 -13.98
N GLU A 507 12.67 11.99 -14.52
CA GLU A 507 11.47 11.58 -13.78
C GLU A 507 11.62 10.15 -13.24
N GLU A 508 11.95 9.20 -14.11
CA GLU A 508 12.21 7.81 -13.72
C GLU A 508 13.24 7.72 -12.58
N GLN A 509 14.36 8.44 -12.68
CA GLN A 509 15.36 8.48 -11.61
C GLN A 509 14.82 9.03 -10.29
N ILE A 510 13.97 10.06 -10.33
CA ILE A 510 13.36 10.66 -9.14
C ILE A 510 12.33 9.72 -8.51
N GLU A 511 11.51 9.05 -9.31
CA GLU A 511 10.46 8.15 -8.82
C GLU A 511 11.04 6.88 -8.16
N HIS A 512 12.22 6.45 -8.59
CA HIS A 512 13.01 5.41 -7.90
C HIS A 512 13.64 5.88 -6.57
N THR A 513 13.49 7.16 -6.17
CA THR A 513 13.96 7.68 -4.86
C THR A 513 12.89 7.69 -3.78
N HIS A 514 11.92 6.79 -3.88
CA HIS A 514 10.90 6.58 -2.85
C HIS A 514 11.53 6.33 -1.46
N PRO A 515 10.79 6.48 -0.36
CA PRO A 515 11.36 6.43 1.00
C PRO A 515 12.09 5.14 1.40
N ASP A 516 11.94 4.04 0.66
CA ASP A 516 12.64 2.77 0.94
C ASP A 516 13.82 2.50 0.00
N ALA A 517 14.09 3.41 -0.94
CA ALA A 517 15.16 3.30 -1.91
C ALA A 517 16.54 3.25 -1.25
N GLU A 518 17.48 2.63 -1.96
CA GLU A 518 18.87 2.55 -1.51
C GLU A 518 19.61 3.90 -1.68
N GLU A 519 20.54 4.18 -0.78
CA GLU A 519 21.27 5.46 -0.71
C GLU A 519 21.97 5.83 -2.02
N ALA A 520 22.50 4.83 -2.73
CA ALA A 520 23.18 5.05 -4.01
C ALA A 520 22.22 5.59 -5.09
N THR A 521 20.97 5.10 -5.12
CA THR A 521 19.93 5.56 -6.04
C THR A 521 19.54 7.00 -5.70
N ILE A 522 19.36 7.31 -4.42
CA ILE A 522 19.04 8.66 -3.92
C ILE A 522 20.15 9.66 -4.32
N GLN A 523 21.41 9.29 -4.13
CA GLN A 523 22.55 10.14 -4.46
C GLN A 523 22.63 10.40 -5.97
N ALA A 524 22.48 9.36 -6.81
CA ALA A 524 22.53 9.49 -8.27
C ALA A 524 21.42 10.40 -8.81
N ALA A 525 20.19 10.27 -8.28
CA ALA A 525 19.07 11.12 -8.66
C ALA A 525 19.24 12.57 -8.17
N SER A 526 19.81 12.77 -6.98
CA SER A 526 20.12 14.12 -6.46
C SER A 526 21.16 14.82 -7.33
N GLU A 527 22.16 14.11 -7.83
CA GLU A 527 23.15 14.63 -8.78
C GLU A 527 22.51 14.97 -10.14
N ALA A 528 21.55 14.17 -10.60
CA ALA A 528 20.83 14.42 -11.85
C ALA A 528 19.83 15.59 -11.75
N LEU A 529 19.25 15.80 -10.58
CA LEU A 529 18.32 16.90 -10.29
C LEU A 529 19.02 18.25 -10.14
N ALA A 530 20.29 18.25 -9.73
CA ALA A 530 21.03 19.48 -9.43
C ALA A 530 21.01 20.48 -10.60
N GLY A 531 20.44 21.67 -10.38
CA GLY A 531 20.34 22.73 -11.38
C GLY A 531 19.15 22.61 -12.33
N PHE A 532 18.36 21.53 -12.26
CA PHE A 532 17.19 21.31 -13.11
C PHE A 532 16.11 22.35 -12.89
N HIS A 533 15.80 22.65 -11.63
CA HIS A 533 14.85 23.69 -11.26
C HIS A 533 15.28 25.07 -11.81
N GLU A 534 16.53 25.46 -11.61
CA GLU A 534 17.09 26.73 -12.10
C GLU A 534 17.08 26.81 -13.63
N ALA A 535 17.34 25.70 -14.31
CA ALA A 535 17.27 25.61 -15.77
C ALA A 535 15.83 25.84 -16.28
N GLY A 536 14.84 25.20 -15.66
CA GLY A 536 13.42 25.42 -15.96
C GLY A 536 12.99 26.87 -15.72
N VAL A 537 13.35 27.44 -14.57
CA VAL A 537 13.12 28.86 -14.24
C VAL A 537 13.71 29.77 -15.30
N SER A 538 14.96 29.53 -15.70
CA SER A 538 15.66 30.34 -16.71
C SER A 538 14.96 30.24 -18.06
N GLN A 539 14.59 29.04 -18.50
CA GLN A 539 13.92 28.80 -19.77
C GLN A 539 12.58 29.55 -19.88
N LEU A 540 11.73 29.48 -18.85
CA LEU A 540 10.46 30.21 -18.86
C LEU A 540 10.66 31.73 -18.72
N SER A 541 11.64 32.15 -17.93
CA SER A 541 11.97 33.56 -17.75
C SER A 541 12.42 34.23 -19.06
N GLU A 542 13.22 33.55 -19.88
CA GLU A 542 13.64 34.04 -21.19
C GLU A 542 12.45 34.29 -22.14
N ILE A 543 11.42 33.44 -22.07
CA ILE A 543 10.17 33.61 -22.84
C ILE A 543 9.42 34.86 -22.35
N ILE A 544 9.21 34.98 -21.03
CA ILE A 544 8.45 36.09 -20.45
C ILE A 544 9.17 37.43 -20.67
N LEU A 545 10.49 37.46 -20.58
CA LEU A 545 11.31 38.67 -20.74
C LEU A 545 11.63 39.00 -22.20
N GLN A 546 11.08 38.25 -23.17
CA GLN A 546 11.36 38.50 -24.59
C GLN A 546 10.96 39.93 -25.00
N GLY A 547 11.98 40.71 -25.39
CA GLY A 547 11.82 42.11 -25.80
C GLY A 547 11.77 43.13 -24.65
N ALA A 548 12.03 42.74 -23.40
CA ALA A 548 12.15 43.65 -22.27
C ALA A 548 13.25 44.73 -22.48
N ASP A 549 13.18 45.84 -21.74
CA ASP A 549 14.15 46.94 -21.82
C ASP A 549 15.50 46.50 -21.18
N PRO A 550 16.62 46.48 -21.94
CA PRO A 550 17.91 46.00 -21.45
C PRO A 550 18.56 46.90 -20.39
N ALA A 551 18.00 48.07 -20.09
CA ALA A 551 18.57 49.04 -19.15
C ALA A 551 17.91 49.03 -17.75
N GLN A 552 17.03 48.07 -17.46
CA GLN A 552 16.31 47.99 -16.18
C GLN A 552 16.51 46.63 -15.52
N PRO A 553 17.49 46.51 -14.60
CA PRO A 553 17.70 45.28 -13.85
C PRO A 553 16.58 45.08 -12.82
N GLY A 554 16.28 43.83 -12.51
CA GLY A 554 15.32 43.44 -11.49
C GLY A 554 15.21 41.94 -11.33
N VAL A 555 14.17 41.49 -10.62
CA VAL A 555 13.93 40.07 -10.32
C VAL A 555 12.55 39.66 -10.82
N LEU A 556 12.50 38.64 -11.66
CA LEU A 556 11.27 37.97 -12.05
C LEU A 556 10.99 36.82 -11.08
N LEU A 557 9.78 36.79 -10.53
CA LEU A 557 9.31 35.67 -9.72
C LEU A 557 8.26 34.87 -10.49
N LEU A 558 8.35 33.55 -10.43
CA LEU A 558 7.48 32.60 -11.11
C LEU A 558 6.79 31.68 -10.12
N ASN A 559 5.51 31.39 -10.38
CA ASN A 559 4.71 30.46 -9.58
C ASN A 559 4.39 29.20 -10.38
N SER A 560 4.87 28.06 -9.90
CA SER A 560 4.58 26.74 -10.46
C SER A 560 3.24 26.15 -10.02
N LEU A 561 2.57 26.77 -9.04
CA LEU A 561 1.31 26.31 -8.49
C LEU A 561 0.14 27.04 -9.14
N SER A 562 -0.97 26.34 -9.36
CA SER A 562 -2.16 26.84 -10.06
C SER A 562 -3.04 27.83 -9.27
N PHE A 563 -2.58 28.27 -8.09
CA PHE A 563 -3.27 29.22 -7.21
C PHE A 563 -2.33 30.33 -6.74
N ASN A 564 -2.92 31.45 -6.33
CA ASN A 564 -2.16 32.60 -5.83
C ASN A 564 -1.44 32.24 -4.54
N ARG A 565 -0.16 32.62 -4.44
CA ARG A 565 0.65 32.23 -3.30
C ARG A 565 1.50 33.38 -2.79
N ARG A 566 1.75 33.41 -1.47
CA ARG A 566 2.57 34.45 -0.82
C ARG A 566 3.88 33.83 -0.36
N VAL A 567 4.96 34.26 -0.98
CA VAL A 567 6.32 33.78 -0.73
C VAL A 567 7.17 34.86 -0.08
N VAL A 568 8.15 34.43 0.70
CA VAL A 568 9.24 35.29 1.17
C VAL A 568 10.39 35.13 0.18
N VAL A 569 10.86 36.22 -0.41
CA VAL A 569 11.94 36.21 -1.40
C VAL A 569 13.15 36.97 -0.88
N ASP A 570 14.34 36.43 -1.17
CA ASP A 570 15.62 37.04 -0.86
C ASP A 570 16.05 38.00 -1.98
N LEU A 571 16.40 39.23 -1.61
CA LEU A 571 16.77 40.32 -2.53
C LEU A 571 18.15 40.91 -2.16
N PRO A 572 19.21 40.08 -2.05
CA PRO A 572 20.53 40.54 -1.57
C PRO A 572 21.12 41.66 -2.45
N ASP A 573 20.91 41.56 -3.77
CA ASP A 573 21.43 42.49 -4.77
C ASP A 573 20.67 43.81 -4.85
N PHE A 574 19.52 43.93 -4.17
CA PHE A 574 18.74 45.14 -4.19
C PHE A 574 19.41 46.19 -3.29
N PRO A 575 19.80 47.37 -3.81
CA PRO A 575 20.41 48.41 -3.00
C PRO A 575 19.41 49.03 -2.01
N HIS A 576 18.13 49.07 -2.39
CA HIS A 576 17.02 49.62 -1.61
C HIS A 576 15.80 48.71 -1.76
N GLU A 577 14.79 48.93 -0.92
CA GLU A 577 13.49 48.24 -1.02
C GLU A 577 12.93 48.30 -2.46
N PRO A 578 12.25 47.25 -2.92
CA PRO A 578 11.62 47.24 -4.24
C PRO A 578 10.61 48.39 -4.39
N GLU A 579 10.39 48.88 -5.62
CA GLU A 579 9.35 49.87 -5.90
C GLU A 579 7.97 49.36 -5.44
N ALA A 580 7.24 50.19 -4.69
CA ALA A 580 5.97 49.80 -4.11
C ALA A 580 4.95 49.37 -5.19
N ARG A 581 4.34 48.20 -4.97
CA ARG A 581 3.32 47.57 -5.82
C ARG A 581 2.37 46.76 -4.95
N ASP A 582 1.13 46.57 -5.40
CA ASP A 582 0.09 45.88 -4.61
C ASP A 582 0.41 44.41 -4.29
N TYR A 583 1.22 43.75 -5.13
CA TYR A 583 1.69 42.39 -4.90
C TYR A 583 2.82 42.30 -3.86
N ILE A 584 3.46 43.42 -3.49
CA ILE A 584 4.49 43.47 -2.43
C ILE A 584 3.78 43.76 -1.11
N LYS A 585 3.66 42.75 -0.25
CA LYS A 585 2.87 42.84 0.98
C LYS A 585 3.68 43.38 2.17
N ALA A 586 4.99 43.11 2.19
CA ALA A 586 5.90 43.57 3.24
C ALA A 586 7.35 43.52 2.78
N THR A 587 8.21 44.35 3.38
CA THR A 587 9.67 44.37 3.16
C THR A 587 10.39 44.37 4.51
N GLN A 588 11.49 43.62 4.59
CA GLN A 588 12.45 43.67 5.69
C GLN A 588 13.83 43.95 5.09
N PHE A 589 14.25 45.21 5.15
CA PHE A 589 15.54 45.68 4.66
C PHE A 589 16.33 46.30 5.82
N ASP A 590 17.25 45.52 6.37
CA ASP A 590 18.21 45.89 7.39
C ASP A 590 19.62 45.40 7.00
N GLU A 591 20.63 45.58 7.86
CA GLU A 591 22.01 45.17 7.56
C GLU A 591 22.17 43.65 7.38
N GLN A 592 21.28 42.84 7.98
CA GLN A 592 21.35 41.38 7.96
C GLN A 592 20.38 40.76 6.94
N ARG A 593 19.27 41.44 6.64
CA ARG A 593 18.14 40.88 5.91
C ARG A 593 17.69 41.85 4.82
N LYS A 594 17.59 41.36 3.58
CA LYS A 594 16.94 42.07 2.46
C LYS A 594 15.93 41.13 1.84
N LYS A 595 14.72 41.13 2.40
CA LYS A 595 13.66 40.19 2.01
C LYS A 595 12.36 40.94 1.75
N ALA A 596 11.49 40.33 0.94
CA ALA A 596 10.14 40.83 0.70
C ALA A 596 9.12 39.69 0.74
N VAL A 597 7.91 39.99 1.20
CA VAL A 597 6.74 39.13 1.03
C VAL A 597 6.04 39.54 -0.26
N VAL A 598 5.95 38.61 -1.20
CA VAL A 598 5.37 38.87 -2.52
C VAL A 598 4.26 37.87 -2.82
N GLU A 599 3.13 38.39 -3.28
CA GLU A 599 2.01 37.60 -3.77
C GLU A 599 2.17 37.38 -5.28
N ILE A 600 2.28 36.12 -5.70
CA ILE A 600 2.44 35.74 -7.10
C ILE A 600 1.13 35.10 -7.57
N PRO A 601 0.55 35.52 -8.71
CA PRO A 601 -0.63 34.89 -9.29
C PRO A 601 -0.42 33.39 -9.54
N GLY A 602 -1.52 32.61 -9.48
CA GLY A 602 -1.51 31.19 -9.85
C GLY A 602 -0.99 30.97 -11.26
N ALA A 603 -0.09 30.00 -11.42
CA ALA A 603 0.57 29.65 -12.67
C ALA A 603 1.11 30.89 -13.41
N GLY A 604 1.64 31.86 -12.66
CA GLY A 604 1.93 33.20 -13.17
C GLY A 604 3.27 33.75 -12.72
N PHE A 605 3.43 35.05 -12.90
CA PHE A 605 4.66 35.77 -12.61
C PHE A 605 4.44 37.19 -12.11
N VAL A 606 5.45 37.73 -11.43
CA VAL A 606 5.55 39.16 -11.05
C VAL A 606 6.99 39.66 -11.22
N TRP A 607 7.15 40.94 -11.54
CA TRP A 607 8.44 41.62 -11.68
C TRP A 607 8.70 42.55 -10.51
N LEU A 608 9.87 42.42 -9.89
CA LEU A 608 10.35 43.29 -8.83
C LEU A 608 11.41 44.24 -9.37
N GLN A 609 11.09 45.54 -9.33
CA GLN A 609 12.02 46.61 -9.68
C GLN A 609 12.73 47.12 -8.42
N PRO A 610 14.08 47.21 -8.38
CA PRO A 610 14.80 47.85 -7.28
C PRO A 610 14.41 49.32 -7.11
N GLY A 611 14.21 49.76 -5.86
CA GLY A 611 13.94 51.16 -5.57
C GLY A 611 15.13 52.07 -5.91
N LYS A 612 14.84 53.27 -6.43
CA LYS A 612 15.85 54.27 -6.81
C LYS A 612 16.45 55.03 -5.62
N SER A 613 15.77 55.00 -4.48
CA SER A 613 16.17 55.67 -3.24
C SER A 613 15.68 54.86 -2.04
N PRO A 614 16.30 55.02 -0.85
CA PRO A 614 15.79 54.43 0.37
C PRO A 614 14.33 54.83 0.59
N ALA A 615 13.48 53.87 0.96
CA ALA A 615 12.10 54.19 1.31
C ALA A 615 12.07 55.09 2.56
N PRO A 616 11.13 56.05 2.65
CA PRO A 616 10.94 56.83 3.86
C PRO A 616 10.56 55.89 5.01
N THR A 617 11.19 56.07 6.18
CA THR A 617 10.95 55.22 7.36
C THR A 617 9.49 55.34 7.80
N VAL A 618 8.67 54.35 7.46
CA VAL A 618 7.28 54.31 7.92
C VAL A 618 7.29 53.96 9.41
N LYS A 619 6.97 54.94 10.26
CA LYS A 619 6.77 54.72 11.70
C LYS A 619 5.47 53.93 11.89
N SER A 620 5.53 52.60 11.80
CA SER A 620 4.50 51.75 12.40
C SER A 620 4.58 51.93 13.92
N ASN A 621 3.52 52.47 14.53
CA ASN A 621 3.46 52.65 15.99
C ASN A 621 3.40 51.31 16.76
N VAL A 622 3.18 50.20 16.07
CA VAL A 622 3.01 48.87 16.65
C VAL A 622 4.08 47.94 16.05
N PRO A 623 5.07 47.49 16.83
CA PRO A 623 6.08 46.52 16.37
C PRO A 623 5.43 45.15 16.12
N ILE A 624 6.00 44.40 15.17
CA ILE A 624 5.58 43.01 14.87
C ILE A 624 5.97 42.10 16.02
N ALA A 625 7.15 42.33 16.60
CA ALA A 625 7.65 41.55 17.70
C ALA A 625 8.01 42.42 18.90
N GLU A 626 7.56 41.98 20.07
CA GLU A 626 7.92 42.45 21.40
C GLU A 626 8.44 41.24 22.20
N PRO A 627 9.10 41.42 23.35
CA PRO A 627 9.46 40.29 24.19
C PRO A 627 8.25 39.37 24.43
N LEU A 628 8.39 38.11 24.00
CA LEU A 628 7.38 37.03 24.12
C LEU A 628 6.07 37.23 23.33
N LEU A 629 5.99 38.21 22.42
CA LEU A 629 4.80 38.48 21.63
C LEU A 629 5.17 38.75 20.16
N LEU A 630 4.61 37.94 19.26
CA LEU A 630 4.58 38.21 17.81
C LEU A 630 3.17 38.58 17.39
N ARG A 631 3.01 39.55 16.50
CA ARG A 631 1.71 39.93 15.96
C ARG A 631 1.79 40.55 14.56
N ASN A 632 0.83 40.22 13.71
CA ASN A 632 0.63 40.85 12.40
C ASN A 632 -0.84 41.19 12.22
N GLU A 633 -1.28 41.67 11.06
CA GLU A 633 -2.69 42.06 10.86
C GLU A 633 -3.74 40.95 11.05
N PHE A 634 -3.32 39.68 11.16
CA PHE A 634 -4.20 38.52 11.29
C PHE A 634 -4.34 38.03 12.74
N PHE A 635 -3.23 37.89 13.48
CA PHE A 635 -3.25 37.26 14.81
C PHE A 635 -2.07 37.65 15.71
N GLU A 636 -2.18 37.24 16.98
CA GLU A 636 -1.17 37.34 18.04
C GLU A 636 -0.67 35.94 18.44
N VAL A 637 0.64 35.81 18.64
CA VAL A 637 1.32 34.61 19.13
C VAL A 637 2.07 34.98 20.39
N HIS A 638 1.72 34.35 21.50
CA HIS A 638 2.40 34.55 22.77
C HIS A 638 3.31 33.36 23.06
N ILE A 639 4.56 33.65 23.40
CA ILE A 639 5.57 32.65 23.75
C ILE A 639 5.50 32.38 25.25
N HIS A 640 5.57 31.10 25.63
CA HIS A 640 5.49 30.69 27.03
C HIS A 640 6.86 30.81 27.72
N GLU A 641 6.92 31.55 28.83
CA GLU A 641 8.18 31.79 29.56
C GLU A 641 8.83 30.50 30.08
N GLU A 642 8.04 29.55 30.60
CA GLU A 642 8.58 28.34 31.23
C GLU A 642 8.86 27.18 30.26
N THR A 643 8.16 27.11 29.12
CA THR A 643 8.30 25.99 28.16
C THR A 643 9.04 26.39 26.90
N GLY A 644 9.16 27.70 26.61
CA GLY A 644 9.78 28.22 25.39
C GLY A 644 8.94 28.01 24.12
N GLY A 645 7.81 27.31 24.23
CA GLY A 645 6.88 27.05 23.13
C GLY A 645 5.83 28.14 22.98
N ILE A 646 4.73 27.79 22.31
CA ILE A 646 3.59 28.67 22.07
C ILE A 646 2.61 28.55 23.24
N ALA A 647 2.44 29.62 24.01
CA ALA A 647 1.43 29.69 25.06
C ALA A 647 0.02 29.80 24.46
N GLN A 648 -0.16 30.73 23.50
CA GLN A 648 -1.42 30.90 22.79
C GLN A 648 -1.20 31.49 21.39
N ILE A 649 -1.95 30.97 20.42
CA ILE A 649 -2.26 31.65 19.16
C ILE A 649 -3.72 32.10 19.24
N LYS A 650 -3.98 33.38 19.00
CA LYS A 650 -5.34 33.91 18.99
C LYS A 650 -5.49 35.08 18.04
N GLU A 651 -6.70 35.29 17.59
CA GLU A 651 -7.09 36.55 16.96
C GLU A 651 -7.09 37.70 17.99
N TYR A 652 -7.17 38.93 17.48
CA TYR A 652 -7.14 40.13 18.31
C TYR A 652 -8.33 40.24 19.28
N GLY A 653 -8.08 40.92 20.40
CA GLY A 653 -9.09 41.22 21.41
C GLY A 653 -9.29 40.07 22.40
N ARG A 654 -10.56 39.81 22.75
CA ARG A 654 -10.97 38.80 23.75
C ARG A 654 -11.27 37.42 23.13
N LYS A 655 -10.69 37.14 21.96
CA LYS A 655 -10.83 35.85 21.27
C LYS A 655 -10.08 34.75 22.03
N PRO A 656 -10.60 33.51 22.05
CA PRO A 656 -10.00 32.42 22.79
C PRO A 656 -8.68 31.97 22.16
N ASN A 657 -7.86 31.27 22.95
CA ASN A 657 -6.70 30.56 22.43
C ASN A 657 -7.16 29.46 21.46
N ARG A 658 -6.53 29.40 20.29
CA ARG A 658 -6.80 28.42 19.24
C ARG A 658 -5.79 27.27 19.23
N LEU A 659 -4.55 27.55 19.63
CA LEU A 659 -3.48 26.57 19.62
C LEU A 659 -2.38 26.91 20.62
N SER A 660 -1.90 25.91 21.33
CA SER A 660 -0.66 25.93 22.11
C SER A 660 0.29 24.86 21.58
N GLN A 661 1.59 25.07 21.78
CA GLN A 661 2.64 24.13 21.37
C GLN A 661 3.75 24.08 22.41
N GLN A 662 4.31 22.90 22.63
CA GLN A 662 5.59 22.74 23.34
C GLN A 662 6.35 21.53 22.82
N LEU A 663 7.67 21.51 23.00
CA LEU A 663 8.47 20.32 22.74
C LEU A 663 8.24 19.28 23.85
N ALA A 664 8.35 18.01 23.50
CA ALA A 664 8.14 16.91 24.43
C ALA A 664 9.09 15.76 24.15
N TYR A 665 9.44 15.03 25.22
CA TYR A 665 9.99 13.69 25.15
C TYR A 665 9.03 12.74 25.83
N ARG A 666 8.57 11.71 25.13
CA ARG A 666 7.68 10.68 25.66
C ARG A 666 8.47 9.47 26.11
N PHE A 667 8.30 9.06 27.35
CA PHE A 667 8.84 7.83 27.91
C PHE A 667 7.95 6.62 27.54
N PRO A 668 8.53 5.42 27.39
CA PRO A 668 7.77 4.20 27.11
C PRO A 668 6.81 3.82 28.25
N TYR A 669 7.13 4.24 29.48
CA TYR A 669 6.30 4.05 30.67
C TYR A 669 6.08 5.36 31.40
N GLN A 670 4.92 5.49 32.05
CA GLN A 670 4.61 6.66 32.87
C GLN A 670 5.61 6.83 34.02
N ARG A 671 6.03 8.07 34.26
CA ARG A 671 6.80 8.50 35.42
C ARG A 671 5.85 8.92 36.54
N ASN A 672 6.22 8.61 37.78
CA ASN A 672 5.57 9.12 38.99
C ASN A 672 6.38 10.31 39.49
N ILE A 673 5.80 11.50 39.46
CA ILE A 673 6.45 12.73 39.91
C ILE A 673 5.87 13.09 41.28
N PRO A 674 6.67 13.02 42.36
CA PRO A 674 6.18 13.35 43.68
C PRO A 674 5.85 14.85 43.76
N ARG A 675 4.59 15.16 44.09
CA ARG A 675 4.11 16.52 44.32
C ARG A 675 3.86 16.71 45.81
N PRO A 676 4.68 17.54 46.49
CA PRO A 676 4.42 17.87 47.89
C PRO A 676 3.15 18.72 48.01
N ASP A 677 2.21 18.28 48.83
CA ASP A 677 0.94 18.99 49.09
C ASP A 677 0.74 19.17 50.61
N PRO A 678 0.27 20.34 51.09
CA PRO A 678 0.00 20.57 52.51
C PRO A 678 -0.97 19.57 53.17
N LEU A 679 -1.81 18.88 52.39
CA LEU A 679 -2.79 17.89 52.83
C LEU A 679 -2.30 16.43 52.63
N GLY A 680 -1.08 16.23 52.11
CA GLY A 680 -0.43 14.94 51.91
C GLY A 680 0.13 14.76 50.51
N ASP A 681 1.38 14.31 50.42
CA ASP A 681 2.08 14.09 49.14
C ASP A 681 1.28 13.15 48.22
N TRP A 682 1.24 13.47 46.93
CA TRP A 682 0.66 12.63 45.90
C TRP A 682 1.56 12.56 44.66
N ASP A 683 1.47 11.45 43.92
CA ASP A 683 2.26 11.24 42.72
C ASP A 683 1.48 11.67 41.47
N GLU A 684 2.02 12.64 40.74
CA GLU A 684 1.55 13.00 39.41
C GLU A 684 2.11 12.02 38.38
N LYS A 685 1.23 11.32 37.67
CA LYS A 685 1.63 10.38 36.61
C LYS A 685 1.72 11.10 35.27
N THR A 686 2.89 11.08 34.64
CA THR A 686 3.09 11.65 33.31
C THR A 686 3.99 10.76 32.46
N PRO A 687 3.66 10.51 31.18
CA PRO A 687 4.57 9.86 30.25
C PRO A 687 5.58 10.85 29.63
N TYR A 688 5.60 12.13 30.04
CA TYR A 688 6.42 13.16 29.40
C TYR A 688 7.48 13.77 30.31
N ALA A 689 8.61 14.12 29.70
CA ALA A 689 9.64 14.96 30.28
C ALA A 689 9.14 16.39 30.60
N ALA A 690 9.88 17.13 31.43
CA ALA A 690 9.65 18.55 31.67
C ALA A 690 10.71 19.42 30.99
N ILE A 691 10.44 20.72 30.92
CA ILE A 691 11.34 21.73 30.36
C ILE A 691 11.89 22.61 31.49
N ARG A 692 13.16 23.02 31.39
CA ARG A 692 13.79 24.01 32.28
C ARG A 692 14.78 24.91 31.55
N GLY A 693 15.19 25.97 32.22
CA GLY A 693 16.29 26.84 31.77
C GLY A 693 15.95 27.65 30.51
N VAL A 694 14.67 27.98 30.31
CA VAL A 694 14.22 28.67 29.10
C VAL A 694 14.74 30.10 29.04
N GLN A 695 15.22 30.49 27.86
CA GLN A 695 15.57 31.86 27.52
C GLN A 695 14.82 32.25 26.24
N ALA A 696 14.39 33.52 26.15
CA ALA A 696 13.74 34.07 24.97
C ALA A 696 14.46 35.36 24.52
N GLU A 697 14.86 35.39 23.25
CA GLU A 697 15.57 36.50 22.63
C GLU A 697 14.76 37.08 21.47
N LEU A 698 14.62 38.41 21.44
CA LEU A 698 14.00 39.14 20.33
C LEU A 698 15.08 39.51 19.30
N THR A 699 15.11 38.82 18.16
CA THR A 699 16.17 38.95 17.14
C THR A 699 15.76 39.82 15.95
N CYS A 700 14.46 40.08 15.75
CA CYS A 700 13.96 41.04 14.77
C CYS A 700 12.60 41.62 15.21
N ALA A 701 12.46 42.94 15.21
CA ALA A 701 11.24 43.63 15.66
C ALA A 701 10.34 44.18 14.52
N GLY A 702 10.83 44.18 13.28
CA GLY A 702 10.14 44.77 12.12
C GLY A 702 11.08 45.58 11.21
N PRO A 703 10.52 46.31 10.22
CA PRO A 703 9.10 46.62 10.06
C PRO A 703 8.25 45.55 9.34
N GLY A 704 8.86 44.60 8.62
CA GLY A 704 8.14 43.59 7.82
C GLY A 704 8.11 42.19 8.43
N MET A 705 9.14 41.84 9.20
CA MET A 705 9.30 40.55 9.88
C MET A 705 9.46 40.73 11.39
N GLY A 706 8.87 39.84 12.18
CA GLY A 706 9.16 39.67 13.59
C GLY A 706 9.78 38.29 13.83
N GLU A 707 10.77 38.22 14.72
CA GLU A 707 11.46 36.98 15.06
C GLU A 707 11.77 36.90 16.55
N ILE A 708 11.38 35.78 17.17
CA ILE A 708 11.74 35.42 18.54
C ILE A 708 12.41 34.06 18.52
N VAL A 709 13.53 33.94 19.25
CA VAL A 709 14.25 32.68 19.43
C VAL A 709 14.13 32.26 20.89
N THR A 710 13.73 31.02 21.15
CA THR A 710 13.78 30.42 22.48
C THR A 710 14.79 29.29 22.54
N THR A 711 15.44 29.12 23.69
CA THR A 711 16.33 27.99 23.98
C THR A 711 15.98 27.40 25.34
N GLY A 712 16.27 26.12 25.54
CA GLY A 712 16.02 25.44 26.82
C GLY A 712 16.48 23.99 26.83
N GLU A 713 16.09 23.27 27.87
CA GLU A 713 16.46 21.86 28.07
C GLU A 713 15.24 21.01 28.45
N LEU A 714 15.05 19.89 27.74
CA LEU A 714 14.17 18.79 28.13
C LEU A 714 14.92 17.89 29.12
N TYR A 715 14.31 17.56 30.25
CA TYR A 715 14.92 16.74 31.29
C TYR A 715 13.93 15.75 31.92
N ASP A 716 14.45 14.63 32.41
CA ASP A 716 13.69 13.65 33.18
C ASP A 716 13.51 14.15 34.62
N GLN A 717 12.26 14.35 35.03
CA GLN A 717 11.90 14.89 36.35
C GLN A 717 12.24 13.94 37.50
N VAL A 718 12.37 12.62 37.23
CA VAL A 718 12.68 11.62 38.26
C VAL A 718 14.19 11.52 38.49
N SER A 719 14.97 11.37 37.41
CA SER A 719 16.43 11.24 37.52
C SER A 719 17.17 12.59 37.58
N GLY A 720 16.54 13.66 37.09
CA GLY A 720 17.17 14.98 36.93
C GLY A 720 18.06 15.11 35.69
N ASN A 721 18.21 14.03 34.92
CA ASN A 721 19.09 13.96 33.75
C ASN A 721 18.55 14.79 32.59
N ALA A 722 19.46 15.49 31.89
CA ALA A 722 19.15 16.17 30.65
C ALA A 722 18.93 15.15 29.52
N LEU A 723 17.88 15.35 28.73
CA LEU A 723 17.51 14.50 27.60
C LEU A 723 17.92 15.15 26.29
N ALA A 724 17.59 16.42 26.09
CA ALA A 724 18.00 17.21 24.94
C ALA A 724 18.01 18.71 25.27
N THR A 725 18.90 19.47 24.65
CA THR A 725 18.72 20.92 24.55
C THR A 725 17.95 21.26 23.27
N PHE A 726 17.28 22.40 23.25
CA PHE A 726 16.53 22.84 22.08
C PHE A 726 16.74 24.32 21.77
N ARG A 727 16.50 24.67 20.50
CA ARG A 727 16.35 26.02 19.99
C ARG A 727 15.11 26.08 19.11
N GLN A 728 14.15 26.94 19.42
CA GLN A 728 12.98 27.20 18.58
C GLN A 728 13.07 28.62 18.01
N THR A 729 12.84 28.78 16.70
CA THR A 729 12.77 30.10 16.04
C THR A 729 11.36 30.31 15.53
N PHE A 730 10.70 31.36 16.01
CA PHE A 730 9.35 31.77 15.63
C PHE A 730 9.46 33.00 14.73
N GLN A 731 8.96 32.88 13.50
CA GLN A 731 8.96 33.97 12.53
C GLN A 731 7.55 34.31 12.08
N LEU A 732 7.21 35.60 12.12
CA LEU A 732 5.93 36.12 11.65
C LEU A 732 6.14 37.28 10.70
N TRP A 733 5.42 37.26 9.57
CA TRP A 733 5.50 38.27 8.53
C TRP A 733 4.21 39.08 8.44
N ARG A 734 4.33 40.38 8.12
CA ARG A 734 3.20 41.14 7.56
C ARG A 734 2.82 40.56 6.21
N GLY A 735 1.53 40.57 5.90
CA GLY A 735 0.97 40.04 4.66
C GLY A 735 0.81 38.53 4.64
N ARG A 736 1.26 37.77 5.66
CA ARG A 736 1.13 36.30 5.69
C ARG A 736 0.35 35.84 6.93
N PRO A 737 -0.76 35.10 6.77
CA PRO A 737 -1.49 34.52 7.90
C PRO A 737 -0.86 33.21 8.38
N ILE A 738 0.48 33.16 8.45
CA ILE A 738 1.27 31.96 8.76
C ILE A 738 2.36 32.32 9.76
N LEU A 739 2.46 31.54 10.84
CA LEU A 739 3.61 31.51 11.76
C LEU A 739 4.56 30.41 11.31
N ASP A 740 5.83 30.74 11.04
CA ASP A 740 6.87 29.77 10.73
C ASP A 740 7.61 29.40 12.01
N LEU A 741 7.77 28.09 12.28
CA LEU A 741 8.43 27.51 13.45
C LEU A 741 9.57 26.59 12.99
N LYS A 742 10.81 26.98 13.26
CA LYS A 742 11.98 26.10 13.14
C LYS A 742 12.33 25.53 14.51
N ILE A 743 12.60 24.23 14.59
CA ILE A 743 13.01 23.51 15.79
C ILE A 743 14.37 22.87 15.53
N GLU A 744 15.31 23.10 16.43
CA GLU A 744 16.60 22.42 16.47
C GLU A 744 16.72 21.70 17.83
N LEU A 745 17.07 20.42 17.81
CA LEU A 745 17.29 19.60 18.99
C LEU A 745 18.78 19.21 19.08
N ASN A 746 19.25 18.97 20.28
CA ASN A 746 20.54 18.31 20.51
C ASN A 746 20.34 17.27 21.60
N ALA A 747 20.01 16.04 21.18
CA ALA A 747 19.69 14.96 22.09
C ALA A 747 20.94 14.33 22.70
N GLN A 748 20.89 14.20 24.01
CA GLN A 748 21.84 13.47 24.85
C GLN A 748 21.36 12.03 25.06
N VAL A 749 20.04 11.79 24.98
CA VAL A 749 19.41 10.47 25.07
C VAL A 749 18.61 10.21 23.79
N LYS A 750 18.89 9.08 23.13
CA LYS A 750 18.15 8.65 21.94
C LYS A 750 16.98 7.74 22.34
N PRO A 751 15.80 7.85 21.70
CA PRO A 751 14.71 6.91 21.91
C PRO A 751 15.08 5.51 21.38
N GLU A 752 14.47 4.48 21.97
CA GLU A 752 14.70 3.06 21.67
C GLU A 752 13.38 2.27 21.78
N GLY A 753 13.20 1.22 20.98
CA GLY A 753 12.06 0.32 20.99
C GLY A 753 10.89 0.81 20.14
N ASN A 754 9.67 0.62 20.64
CA ASN A 754 8.45 0.94 19.88
C ASN A 754 8.40 2.45 19.55
N PRO A 755 8.44 2.84 18.26
CA PRO A 755 8.44 4.26 17.87
C PRO A 755 7.19 4.99 18.33
N TRP A 756 6.06 4.30 18.45
CA TRP A 756 4.81 4.93 18.86
C TRP A 756 4.74 5.26 20.35
N ASP A 757 5.66 4.78 21.19
CA ASP A 757 5.63 5.00 22.65
C ASP A 757 6.87 5.72 23.20
N HIS A 758 7.95 5.83 22.43
CA HIS A 758 9.22 6.42 22.88
C HIS A 758 9.79 7.34 21.81
N TYR A 759 9.69 8.66 21.99
CA TYR A 759 10.06 9.63 20.95
C TYR A 759 10.23 11.07 21.49
N TYR A 760 10.93 11.91 20.73
CA TYR A 760 10.79 13.38 20.81
C TYR A 760 9.68 13.85 19.88
N ALA A 761 8.91 14.85 20.28
CA ALA A 761 7.81 15.40 19.50
C ALA A 761 7.65 16.91 19.66
N SER A 762 7.01 17.53 18.66
CA SER A 762 6.29 18.80 18.85
C SER A 762 4.86 18.47 19.26
N ARG A 763 4.49 18.86 20.47
CA ARG A 763 3.16 18.60 21.04
C ARG A 763 2.27 19.82 20.90
N PHE A 764 1.14 19.64 20.24
CA PHE A 764 0.13 20.65 19.99
C PHE A 764 -1.12 20.39 20.85
N ALA A 765 -1.77 21.46 21.31
CA ALA A 765 -3.00 21.38 22.08
C ALA A 765 -3.99 22.47 21.63
N TRP A 766 -5.27 22.13 21.61
CA TRP A 766 -6.36 23.07 21.27
C TRP A 766 -7.46 23.06 22.34
N GLY A 767 -8.39 24.00 22.24
CA GLY A 767 -9.41 24.25 23.25
C GLY A 767 -10.56 23.25 23.24
N ASP A 768 -11.17 23.06 22.06
CA ASP A 768 -12.40 22.29 21.91
C ASP A 768 -12.14 20.81 21.62
N SER A 769 -12.52 19.92 22.53
CA SER A 769 -12.44 18.46 22.33
C SER A 769 -13.35 17.93 21.21
N THR A 770 -14.30 18.74 20.73
CA THR A 770 -15.25 18.39 19.67
C THR A 770 -14.85 18.93 18.30
N ALA A 771 -13.69 19.59 18.19
CA ALA A 771 -13.16 20.07 16.92
C ALA A 771 -13.06 18.95 15.88
N SER A 772 -13.42 19.27 14.65
CA SER A 772 -13.24 18.37 13.51
C SER A 772 -11.76 18.33 13.14
N LEU A 773 -11.22 17.12 12.94
CA LEU A 773 -9.83 16.91 12.60
C LEU A 773 -9.73 16.33 11.19
N THR A 774 -8.93 16.98 10.35
CA THR A 774 -8.70 16.57 8.96
C THR A 774 -7.20 16.44 8.74
N ARG A 775 -6.76 15.46 7.95
CA ARG A 775 -5.36 15.23 7.56
C ARG A 775 -5.24 15.19 6.04
N SER A 776 -4.03 15.41 5.54
CA SER A 776 -3.72 15.12 4.13
C SER A 776 -3.44 13.63 3.92
N LEU A 777 -4.08 13.00 2.93
CA LEU A 777 -3.73 11.67 2.44
C LEU A 777 -3.74 11.72 0.90
N LEU A 778 -2.64 11.35 0.24
CA LEU A 778 -2.53 11.45 -1.23
C LEU A 778 -3.01 12.81 -1.80
N GLU A 779 -2.54 13.90 -1.17
CA GLU A 779 -2.90 15.30 -1.51
C GLU A 779 -4.39 15.67 -1.41
N SER A 780 -5.18 14.88 -0.67
CA SER A 780 -6.61 15.10 -0.44
C SER A 780 -6.97 15.13 1.05
N ALA A 781 -8.07 15.80 1.39
CA ALA A 781 -8.52 16.06 2.75
C ALA A 781 -9.36 14.91 3.31
N HIS A 782 -8.88 14.22 4.34
CA HIS A 782 -9.58 13.08 4.95
C HIS A 782 -9.66 13.16 6.47
N ALA A 783 -10.70 12.56 7.04
CA ALA A 783 -10.75 12.30 8.48
C ALA A 783 -9.81 11.15 8.88
N PHE A 784 -9.66 10.92 10.18
CA PHE A 784 -8.95 9.75 10.70
C PHE A 784 -9.58 9.23 11.99
N GLN A 785 -9.24 7.99 12.35
CA GLN A 785 -9.73 7.30 13.52
C GLN A 785 -8.56 6.78 14.37
N GLY A 786 -8.77 6.66 15.67
CA GLY A 786 -7.78 6.12 16.59
C GLY A 786 -6.75 7.15 17.07
N GLU A 787 -5.65 6.64 17.63
CA GLU A 787 -4.57 7.48 18.16
C GLU A 787 -3.47 7.76 17.14
N ARG A 788 -3.32 6.94 16.10
CA ARG A 788 -2.20 7.02 15.14
C ARG A 788 -2.75 7.38 13.78
N PHE A 789 -2.07 8.27 13.07
CA PHE A 789 -2.42 8.60 11.70
C PHE A 789 -1.24 9.22 10.95
N GLU A 790 -1.42 9.35 9.64
CA GLU A 790 -0.40 9.84 8.71
C GLU A 790 -0.86 11.12 8.01
N GLY A 791 0.03 12.09 7.83
CA GLY A 791 -0.31 13.33 7.14
C GLY A 791 0.93 14.11 6.70
N PRO A 792 1.59 13.76 5.57
CA PRO A 792 2.85 14.40 5.18
C PRO A 792 2.74 15.91 4.94
N HIS A 793 1.57 16.41 4.52
CA HIS A 793 1.40 17.82 4.15
C HIS A 793 0.83 18.66 5.28
N TYR A 794 -0.30 18.23 5.87
CA TYR A 794 -0.95 18.98 6.94
C TYR A 794 -1.85 18.12 7.83
N PHE A 795 -2.21 18.69 8.97
CA PHE A 795 -3.45 18.41 9.67
C PHE A 795 -4.16 19.71 10.09
N GLU A 796 -5.48 19.69 10.07
CA GLU A 796 -6.35 20.82 10.33
C GLU A 796 -7.27 20.54 11.52
N ILE A 797 -7.43 21.55 12.37
CA ILE A 797 -8.34 21.59 13.51
C ILE A 797 -9.39 22.64 13.21
N ALA A 798 -10.64 22.22 13.02
CA ALA A 798 -11.76 23.11 12.70
C ALA A 798 -12.80 23.16 13.84
N GLU A 799 -13.12 24.37 14.30
CA GLU A 799 -14.10 24.69 15.34
C GLU A 799 -15.17 25.62 14.73
N GLY A 800 -16.20 25.04 14.12
CA GLY A 800 -17.20 25.79 13.35
C GLY A 800 -16.58 26.38 12.07
N GLU A 801 -16.64 27.70 11.90
CA GLU A 801 -16.02 28.38 10.75
C GLU A 801 -14.51 28.61 10.94
N GLU A 802 -14.05 28.64 12.19
CA GLU A 802 -12.69 29.01 12.53
C GLU A 802 -11.77 27.77 12.48
N ARG A 803 -10.57 27.91 11.91
CA ARG A 803 -9.67 26.77 11.68
C ARG A 803 -8.20 27.09 11.93
N VAL A 804 -7.45 26.09 12.37
CA VAL A 804 -6.00 26.12 12.51
C VAL A 804 -5.42 24.97 11.71
N THR A 805 -4.52 25.26 10.78
CA THR A 805 -3.85 24.23 9.97
C THR A 805 -2.37 24.19 10.35
N ILE A 806 -1.88 23.02 10.67
CA ILE A 806 -0.45 22.78 10.92
C ILE A 806 0.12 22.08 9.70
N LEU A 807 1.10 22.73 9.07
CA LEU A 807 1.77 22.30 7.86
C LEU A 807 3.06 21.56 8.28
N ASN A 808 3.18 20.32 7.82
CA ASN A 808 4.12 19.34 8.38
C ASN A 808 5.46 19.24 7.63
N HIS A 809 5.60 19.91 6.47
CA HIS A 809 6.84 19.92 5.69
C HIS A 809 7.38 18.51 5.37
N GLY A 810 6.50 17.58 5.01
CA GLY A 810 6.84 16.21 4.63
C GLY A 810 6.99 15.23 5.80
N LEU A 811 6.82 15.67 7.05
CA LEU A 811 6.87 14.82 8.24
C LEU A 811 5.53 14.08 8.44
N PRO A 812 5.46 12.74 8.28
CA PRO A 812 4.17 12.10 8.06
C PRO A 812 3.51 11.51 9.32
N PHE A 813 4.23 11.18 10.38
CA PHE A 813 3.68 10.37 11.47
C PHE A 813 3.26 11.18 12.69
N HIS A 814 2.00 11.00 13.11
CA HIS A 814 1.41 11.74 14.22
C HIS A 814 0.64 10.84 15.17
N ARG A 815 0.66 11.21 16.45
CA ARG A 815 -0.10 10.53 17.51
C ARG A 815 -1.01 11.50 18.25
N LYS A 816 -2.31 11.22 18.29
CA LYS A 816 -3.26 11.90 19.18
C LYS A 816 -3.02 11.46 20.63
N THR A 817 -2.88 12.41 21.55
CA THR A 817 -2.52 12.17 22.96
C THR A 817 -3.59 12.71 23.90
N GLY A 818 -4.82 12.24 23.69
CA GLY A 818 -6.04 12.69 24.37
C GLY A 818 -7.01 13.38 23.41
N PRO A 819 -8.15 13.90 23.89
CA PRO A 819 -9.19 14.44 23.02
C PRO A 819 -8.80 15.74 22.30
N ARG A 820 -7.85 16.50 22.88
CA ARG A 820 -7.49 17.88 22.49
C ARG A 820 -5.99 18.12 22.34
N MET A 821 -5.22 17.04 22.15
CA MET A 821 -3.76 17.08 22.08
C MET A 821 -3.23 16.10 21.05
N LEU A 822 -2.10 16.45 20.46
CA LEU A 822 -1.41 15.68 19.45
C LEU A 822 0.09 15.86 19.56
N ASP A 823 0.83 14.79 19.33
CA ASP A 823 2.27 14.76 19.17
C ASP A 823 2.61 14.54 17.69
N SER A 824 3.31 15.48 17.06
CA SER A 824 4.01 15.27 15.78
C SER A 824 5.42 14.77 16.08
N MET A 825 5.74 13.55 15.65
CA MET A 825 6.96 12.85 16.03
C MET A 825 8.18 13.44 15.30
N LEU A 826 9.20 13.84 16.04
CA LEU A 826 10.42 14.45 15.49
C LEU A 826 11.57 13.45 15.45
N VAL A 827 11.76 12.66 16.51
CA VAL A 827 12.88 11.72 16.62
C VAL A 827 12.41 10.43 17.26
N VAL A 828 12.69 9.31 16.60
CA VAL A 828 12.50 7.93 17.07
C VAL A 828 13.84 7.18 17.04
N GLU A 829 13.84 5.89 17.40
CA GLU A 829 15.02 5.04 17.20
C GLU A 829 15.46 5.05 15.73
N GLY A 830 16.76 5.21 15.48
CA GLY A 830 17.34 5.24 14.13
C GLY A 830 17.38 6.61 13.45
N GLU A 831 16.71 7.63 14.01
CA GLU A 831 16.70 8.98 13.46
C GLU A 831 18.02 9.72 13.72
N SER A 832 18.55 10.39 12.68
CA SER A 832 19.79 11.17 12.73
C SER A 832 19.56 12.68 12.56
N ARG A 833 18.40 13.09 12.02
CA ARG A 833 18.02 14.51 11.89
C ARG A 833 17.62 15.10 13.24
N TRP A 834 18.03 16.35 13.46
CA TRP A 834 17.67 17.13 14.65
C TRP A 834 17.06 18.49 14.34
N GLU A 835 16.84 18.80 13.06
CA GLU A 835 16.23 20.04 12.61
C GLU A 835 14.88 19.75 11.95
N PHE A 836 13.85 20.47 12.36
CA PHE A 836 12.48 20.28 11.90
C PHE A 836 11.78 21.62 11.70
N GLN A 837 10.77 21.64 10.84
CA GLN A 837 9.99 22.83 10.56
C GLN A 837 8.49 22.54 10.59
N PHE A 838 7.74 23.48 11.16
CA PHE A 838 6.29 23.55 11.00
C PHE A 838 5.91 24.95 10.55
N SER A 839 4.80 25.05 9.83
CA SER A 839 4.13 26.33 9.60
C SER A 839 2.69 26.24 10.10
N ILE A 840 2.21 27.26 10.79
CA ILE A 840 0.89 27.26 11.42
C ILE A 840 0.05 28.37 10.78
N ALA A 841 -0.99 27.98 10.06
CA ALA A 841 -1.92 28.88 9.38
C ALA A 841 -3.21 29.06 10.18
N LEU A 842 -3.74 30.28 10.20
CA LEU A 842 -4.97 30.62 10.92
C LEU A 842 -6.06 31.10 9.96
N ASN A 843 -7.26 30.53 10.09
CA ASN A 843 -8.46 30.91 9.35
C ASN A 843 -8.26 30.95 7.82
N GLN A 844 -7.47 30.01 7.30
CA GLN A 844 -7.21 29.85 5.87
C GLN A 844 -7.94 28.61 5.35
N ASN A 845 -8.73 28.77 4.29
CA ASN A 845 -9.38 27.65 3.61
C ASN A 845 -8.40 26.91 2.70
N PHE A 846 -8.76 25.70 2.28
CA PHE A 846 -8.00 24.88 1.31
C PHE A 846 -6.58 24.55 1.83
N PRO A 847 -6.49 23.74 2.89
CA PRO A 847 -5.22 23.44 3.56
C PRO A 847 -4.15 22.84 2.63
N MET A 848 -4.57 22.13 1.57
CA MET A 848 -3.63 21.61 0.57
C MET A 848 -2.90 22.72 -0.19
N GLN A 849 -3.55 23.85 -0.50
CA GLN A 849 -2.88 24.99 -1.11
C GLN A 849 -1.82 25.59 -0.18
N LEU A 850 -2.11 25.63 1.13
CA LEU A 850 -1.20 26.16 2.13
C LEU A 850 0.06 25.31 2.26
N ALA A 851 -0.11 23.99 2.32
CA ALA A 851 1.02 23.06 2.41
C ALA A 851 1.90 23.13 1.15
N ARG A 852 1.29 23.09 -0.05
CA ARG A 852 2.02 23.24 -1.32
C ARG A 852 2.74 24.59 -1.41
N ASN A 853 2.16 25.68 -0.91
CA ASN A 853 2.82 27.00 -0.89
C ASN A 853 4.10 27.01 -0.05
N VAL A 854 4.15 26.26 1.07
CA VAL A 854 5.34 26.25 1.94
C VAL A 854 6.37 25.18 1.54
N MET A 855 5.94 24.12 0.85
CA MET A 855 6.82 23.02 0.43
C MET A 855 7.41 23.21 -0.98
N VAL A 856 6.63 23.75 -1.93
CA VAL A 856 7.08 23.87 -3.33
C VAL A 856 7.82 25.18 -3.58
N PRO A 857 9.07 25.17 -4.08
CA PRO A 857 9.85 26.38 -4.31
C PRO A 857 9.22 27.30 -5.37
N ALA A 858 9.48 28.61 -5.26
CA ALA A 858 9.12 29.59 -6.28
C ALA A 858 10.31 29.79 -7.22
N GLY A 859 10.04 30.04 -8.49
CA GLY A 859 11.09 30.43 -9.42
C GLY A 859 11.52 31.87 -9.14
N GLN A 860 12.82 32.10 -9.02
CA GLN A 860 13.40 33.43 -8.89
C GLN A 860 14.51 33.61 -9.93
N PHE A 861 14.36 34.63 -10.79
CA PHE A 861 15.31 34.91 -11.87
C PHE A 861 15.75 36.38 -11.85
N SER A 862 17.02 36.61 -11.53
CA SER A 862 17.64 37.93 -11.62
C SER A 862 17.95 38.26 -13.09
N SER A 863 17.41 39.37 -13.59
CA SER A 863 17.60 39.77 -14.99
C SER A 863 18.18 41.18 -15.08
N PRO A 864 19.12 41.44 -16.01
CA PRO A 864 19.57 42.81 -16.33
C PRO A 864 18.54 43.59 -17.16
N ALA A 865 17.54 42.91 -17.73
CA ALA A 865 16.51 43.49 -18.60
C ALA A 865 15.10 43.26 -18.03
N GLY A 866 14.24 44.28 -18.10
CA GLY A 866 12.89 44.25 -17.55
C GLY A 866 12.17 45.60 -17.65
N PRO A 867 10.97 45.75 -17.07
CA PRO A 867 9.99 44.68 -16.82
C PRO A 867 9.58 43.96 -18.14
N PRO A 868 8.85 42.83 -18.07
CA PRO A 868 8.26 42.20 -19.24
C PRO A 868 7.38 43.18 -20.05
N ARG A 869 7.38 43.06 -21.38
CA ARG A 869 6.59 43.95 -22.27
C ARG A 869 5.09 43.91 -21.99
N MET A 870 4.59 42.77 -21.53
CA MET A 870 3.19 42.51 -21.25
C MET A 870 2.72 43.06 -19.89
N GLY A 871 3.63 43.59 -19.07
CA GLY A 871 3.34 44.13 -17.75
C GLY A 871 4.28 43.58 -16.67
N ASP A 872 4.16 44.12 -15.45
CA ASP A 872 4.89 43.68 -14.27
C ASP A 872 4.24 42.49 -13.54
N GLN A 873 3.09 41.98 -14.02
CA GLN A 873 2.46 40.76 -13.54
C GLN A 873 1.62 40.08 -14.64
N GLY A 874 1.45 38.76 -14.55
CA GLY A 874 0.62 37.97 -15.48
C GLY A 874 0.42 36.52 -15.02
N TRP A 875 -0.41 35.76 -15.74
CA TRP A 875 -0.68 34.34 -15.49
C TRP A 875 -0.72 33.53 -16.79
N LEU A 876 -0.43 32.24 -16.71
CA LEU A 876 -0.40 31.29 -17.83
C LEU A 876 -1.56 30.29 -17.78
N PHE A 877 -1.98 29.90 -16.57
CA PHE A 877 -3.19 29.11 -16.34
C PHE A 877 -4.05 29.72 -15.24
N HIS A 878 -5.35 29.48 -15.29
CA HIS A 878 -6.27 29.89 -14.24
C HIS A 878 -7.36 28.84 -14.04
N VAL A 879 -7.50 28.36 -12.81
CA VAL A 879 -8.58 27.49 -12.35
C VAL A 879 -9.55 28.33 -11.51
N SER A 880 -10.85 28.29 -11.82
CA SER A 880 -11.83 29.17 -11.15
C SER A 880 -12.17 28.81 -9.71
N THR A 881 -11.74 27.64 -9.22
CA THR A 881 -12.09 27.11 -7.89
C THR A 881 -10.84 26.71 -7.13
N SER A 882 -10.79 27.00 -5.83
CA SER A 882 -9.59 26.77 -5.00
C SER A 882 -9.40 25.32 -4.53
N ASN A 883 -10.44 24.50 -4.54
CA ASN A 883 -10.35 23.06 -4.21
C ASN A 883 -9.84 22.20 -5.38
N VAL A 884 -9.50 22.80 -6.53
CA VAL A 884 -8.95 22.08 -7.68
C VAL A 884 -7.59 22.67 -8.04
N GLN A 885 -6.62 21.79 -8.25
CA GLN A 885 -5.25 22.16 -8.58
C GLN A 885 -4.79 21.49 -9.87
N ILE A 886 -4.02 22.21 -10.69
CA ILE A 886 -3.25 21.61 -11.78
C ILE A 886 -1.99 20.99 -11.18
N THR A 887 -1.79 19.69 -11.37
CA THR A 887 -0.57 18.98 -10.93
C THR A 887 0.46 18.86 -12.03
N ARG A 888 0.04 18.78 -13.31
CA ARG A 888 0.93 18.47 -14.43
C ARG A 888 0.47 19.06 -15.76
N VAL A 889 1.44 19.34 -16.63
CA VAL A 889 1.25 19.58 -18.08
C VAL A 889 1.94 18.44 -18.83
N MET A 890 1.25 17.86 -19.81
CA MET A 890 1.66 16.60 -20.48
C MET A 890 1.39 16.64 -21.98
N ASP A 891 1.94 15.67 -22.71
CA ASP A 891 1.63 15.48 -24.11
C ASP A 891 0.20 14.96 -24.34
N LEU A 892 -0.30 15.24 -25.54
CA LEU A 892 -1.51 14.61 -26.07
C LEU A 892 -1.25 13.11 -26.29
N LYS A 893 -2.23 12.26 -25.96
CA LYS A 893 -2.21 10.83 -26.26
C LYS A 893 -2.92 10.57 -27.58
N GLN A 894 -2.38 9.65 -28.38
CA GLN A 894 -2.94 9.33 -29.69
C GLN A 894 -4.35 8.73 -29.55
N HIS A 895 -5.27 9.19 -30.40
CA HIS A 895 -6.62 8.65 -30.46
C HIS A 895 -6.71 7.61 -31.59
N GLU A 896 -7.00 6.35 -31.25
CA GLU A 896 -6.99 5.23 -32.20
C GLU A 896 -8.03 5.36 -33.33
N SER A 897 -9.05 6.21 -33.20
CA SER A 897 -10.21 6.19 -34.12
C SER A 897 -10.31 7.35 -35.13
N ASN A 898 -9.33 8.25 -35.25
CA ASN A 898 -9.35 9.26 -36.33
C ASN A 898 -8.00 9.44 -37.01
N GLY A 899 -7.98 9.17 -38.33
CA GLY A 899 -6.83 9.36 -39.20
C GLY A 899 -6.15 10.73 -38.99
N ALA A 900 -4.83 10.66 -38.84
CA ALA A 900 -3.92 11.75 -38.49
C ALA A 900 -4.27 13.12 -39.11
N ARG A 901 -4.78 14.01 -38.26
CA ARG A 901 -4.42 15.43 -38.30
C ARG A 901 -3.65 15.73 -37.01
N SER A 902 -2.42 16.21 -37.16
CA SER A 902 -1.58 16.65 -36.06
C SER A 902 -2.20 17.89 -35.41
N ARG A 903 -3.10 17.71 -34.44
CA ARG A 903 -3.68 18.84 -33.72
C ARG A 903 -2.65 19.41 -32.74
N ASN A 904 -2.46 20.73 -32.77
CA ASN A 904 -1.66 21.42 -31.76
C ASN A 904 -2.43 21.47 -30.43
N GLY A 905 -1.79 21.07 -29.34
CA GLY A 905 -2.41 21.01 -28.02
C GLY A 905 -1.48 20.42 -26.97
N PHE A 906 -2.00 20.31 -25.76
CA PHE A 906 -1.36 19.64 -24.62
C PHE A 906 -2.44 19.14 -23.66
N ALA A 907 -2.06 18.27 -22.73
CA ALA A 907 -2.92 17.83 -21.65
C ALA A 907 -2.53 18.50 -20.33
N VAL A 908 -3.50 18.66 -19.42
CA VAL A 908 -3.24 19.00 -18.02
C VAL A 908 -3.89 17.97 -17.11
N ARG A 909 -3.32 17.74 -15.94
CA ARG A 909 -3.95 16.92 -14.89
C ARG A 909 -4.47 17.81 -13.77
N LEU A 910 -5.72 17.59 -13.40
CA LEU A 910 -6.44 18.28 -12.34
C LEU A 910 -6.66 17.33 -11.16
N LEU A 911 -6.54 17.85 -9.94
CA LEU A 911 -6.80 17.13 -8.68
C LEU A 911 -7.80 17.94 -7.84
N GLU A 912 -8.91 17.32 -7.42
CA GLU A 912 -9.84 17.86 -6.42
C GLU A 912 -9.40 17.45 -5.01
N THR A 913 -9.28 18.40 -4.08
CA THR A 913 -8.61 18.18 -2.79
C THR A 913 -9.54 18.11 -1.57
N GLU A 914 -10.81 18.53 -1.68
CA GLU A 914 -11.69 18.75 -0.52
C GLU A 914 -12.87 17.77 -0.44
N GLY A 915 -13.04 16.87 -1.42
CA GLY A 915 -14.17 15.95 -1.48
C GLY A 915 -15.47 16.64 -1.91
N VAL A 916 -15.40 17.61 -2.83
CA VAL A 916 -16.55 18.42 -3.22
C VAL A 916 -16.73 18.46 -4.73
N HIS A 917 -17.87 17.95 -5.19
CA HIS A 917 -18.28 18.06 -6.60
C HIS A 917 -18.44 19.52 -7.04
N ARG A 918 -17.77 19.93 -8.12
CA ARG A 918 -17.82 21.30 -8.65
C ARG A 918 -17.60 21.34 -10.17
N SER A 919 -18.34 22.24 -10.82
CA SER A 919 -18.03 22.72 -12.17
C SER A 919 -16.93 23.78 -12.10
N ILE A 920 -15.89 23.64 -12.92
CA ILE A 920 -14.71 24.50 -12.92
C ILE A 920 -14.44 25.05 -14.32
N LYS A 921 -13.99 26.30 -14.39
CA LYS A 921 -13.52 26.95 -15.62
C LYS A 921 -11.99 26.90 -15.64
N LEU A 922 -11.44 26.19 -16.61
CA LEU A 922 -10.01 26.14 -16.88
C LEU A 922 -9.67 27.09 -18.04
N ARG A 923 -8.86 28.10 -17.76
CA ARG A 923 -8.29 29.01 -18.77
C ARG A 923 -6.79 28.78 -18.92
N CYS A 924 -6.29 29.03 -20.12
CA CYS A 924 -4.86 28.99 -20.41
C CYS A 924 -4.44 30.19 -21.26
N PHE A 925 -3.14 30.37 -21.45
CA PHE A 925 -2.54 31.49 -22.19
C PHE A 925 -2.89 31.54 -23.69
N LYS A 926 -3.64 30.55 -24.21
CA LYS A 926 -4.21 30.50 -25.56
C LYS A 926 -5.69 30.15 -25.50
N THR A 927 -6.50 30.64 -26.43
CA THR A 927 -7.94 30.33 -26.50
C THR A 927 -8.14 28.91 -27.03
N PRO A 928 -8.77 27.99 -26.27
CA PRO A 928 -9.01 26.62 -26.71
C PRO A 928 -10.09 26.53 -27.79
N VAL A 929 -10.05 25.49 -28.61
CA VAL A 929 -10.98 25.24 -29.74
C VAL A 929 -11.81 23.97 -29.54
N SER A 930 -11.21 22.96 -28.90
CA SER A 930 -11.90 21.78 -28.39
C SER A 930 -11.15 21.25 -27.18
N ALA A 931 -11.82 20.53 -26.29
CA ALA A 931 -11.19 19.85 -25.17
C ALA A 931 -11.93 18.56 -24.84
N ARG A 932 -11.23 17.61 -24.22
CA ARG A 932 -11.82 16.33 -23.76
C ARG A 932 -11.17 15.87 -22.47
N GLN A 933 -11.91 15.11 -21.68
CA GLN A 933 -11.37 14.33 -20.58
C GLN A 933 -10.97 12.94 -21.09
N ARG A 934 -9.81 12.46 -20.65
CA ARG A 934 -9.30 11.11 -20.98
C ARG A 934 -9.00 10.31 -19.72
N ASP A 935 -9.01 8.99 -19.87
CA ASP A 935 -8.40 8.09 -18.88
C ASP A 935 -6.86 8.12 -19.00
N PHE A 936 -6.17 7.37 -18.15
CA PHE A 936 -4.70 7.36 -18.18
C PHE A 936 -4.13 6.58 -19.36
N HIS A 937 -4.95 5.94 -20.19
CA HIS A 937 -4.55 5.27 -21.45
C HIS A 937 -4.80 6.12 -22.70
N GLY A 938 -5.53 7.23 -22.58
CA GLY A 938 -5.83 8.13 -23.69
C GLY A 938 -7.22 7.93 -24.30
N LYS A 939 -8.03 7.01 -23.75
CA LYS A 939 -9.42 6.83 -24.16
C LYS A 939 -10.24 8.03 -23.71
N THR A 940 -11.10 8.53 -24.59
CA THR A 940 -11.99 9.65 -24.26
C THR A 940 -13.06 9.18 -23.28
N VAL A 941 -13.14 9.85 -22.13
CA VAL A 941 -14.21 9.68 -21.14
C VAL A 941 -15.39 10.56 -21.54
N VAL A 942 -15.13 11.84 -21.78
CA VAL A 942 -16.16 12.82 -22.16
C VAL A 942 -15.56 13.98 -22.96
N GLU A 943 -16.31 14.51 -23.93
CA GLU A 943 -15.98 15.74 -24.64
C GLU A 943 -16.43 16.95 -23.81
N LEU A 944 -15.57 17.97 -23.71
CA LEU A 944 -15.75 19.09 -22.79
C LEU A 944 -16.18 20.35 -23.55
N PRO A 945 -17.21 21.07 -23.06
CA PRO A 945 -17.65 22.29 -23.70
C PRO A 945 -16.65 23.44 -23.45
N ILE A 946 -16.57 24.34 -24.43
CA ILE A 946 -15.82 25.59 -24.33
C ILE A 946 -16.80 26.75 -24.22
N GLU A 947 -16.68 27.52 -23.15
CA GLU A 947 -17.41 28.76 -22.95
C GLU A 947 -16.45 29.94 -23.04
N GLU A 948 -16.64 30.79 -24.06
CA GLU A 948 -15.76 31.92 -24.36
C GLU A 948 -14.31 31.47 -24.59
N ASP A 949 -13.45 31.62 -23.59
CA ASP A 949 -12.03 31.27 -23.60
C ASP A 949 -11.67 30.17 -22.60
N ALA A 950 -12.67 29.52 -21.98
CA ALA A 950 -12.48 28.54 -20.92
C ALA A 950 -13.05 27.16 -21.28
N VAL A 951 -12.33 26.12 -20.87
CA VAL A 951 -12.85 24.74 -20.86
C VAL A 951 -13.67 24.55 -19.58
N LEU A 952 -14.90 24.06 -19.70
CA LEU A 952 -15.70 23.65 -18.55
C LEU A 952 -15.41 22.19 -18.20
N VAL A 953 -15.06 21.94 -16.95
CA VAL A 953 -14.83 20.59 -16.43
C VAL A 953 -15.74 20.37 -15.22
N GLU A 954 -16.52 19.28 -15.25
CA GLU A 954 -17.23 18.82 -14.05
C GLU A 954 -16.30 17.89 -13.29
N MET A 955 -15.95 18.26 -12.06
CA MET A 955 -15.09 17.46 -11.18
C MET A 955 -15.95 16.80 -10.10
N SER A 956 -15.83 15.49 -9.98
CA SER A 956 -16.39 14.68 -8.89
C SER A 956 -15.55 14.84 -7.62
N LEU A 957 -16.04 14.30 -6.50
CA LEU A 957 -15.35 14.36 -5.21
C LEU A 957 -13.99 13.66 -5.33
N TYR A 958 -12.90 14.30 -4.89
CA TYR A 958 -11.54 13.76 -4.94
C TYR A 958 -11.04 13.31 -6.33
N GLU A 959 -11.69 13.76 -7.40
CA GLU A 959 -11.38 13.30 -8.76
C GLU A 959 -9.98 13.75 -9.22
N ILE A 960 -9.28 12.85 -9.91
CA ILE A 960 -8.03 13.14 -10.65
C ILE A 960 -8.29 13.03 -12.15
N ALA A 961 -8.48 14.15 -12.84
CA ALA A 961 -8.88 14.20 -14.24
C ALA A 961 -7.75 14.66 -15.17
N GLU A 962 -7.58 13.98 -16.33
CA GLU A 962 -6.71 14.44 -17.40
C GLU A 962 -7.51 15.12 -18.51
N ILE A 963 -7.18 16.38 -18.80
CA ILE A 963 -7.88 17.25 -19.73
C ILE A 963 -6.98 17.56 -20.90
N GLU A 964 -7.31 17.07 -22.09
CA GLU A 964 -6.66 17.46 -23.34
C GLU A 964 -7.29 18.71 -23.92
N ILE A 965 -6.45 19.66 -24.30
CA ILE A 965 -6.86 20.96 -24.83
C ILE A 965 -6.22 21.14 -26.20
N PHE A 966 -7.05 21.47 -27.19
CA PHE A 966 -6.62 21.67 -28.57
C PHE A 966 -6.80 23.13 -29.01
N PHE A 967 -5.88 23.61 -29.83
CA PHE A 967 -5.84 24.98 -30.36
C PHE A 967 -5.86 24.97 -31.90
N GLU A 968 -6.19 26.11 -32.50
CA GLU A 968 -6.07 26.28 -33.96
C GLU A 968 -4.60 26.15 -34.41
N GLU A 969 -4.37 25.58 -35.58
CA GLU A 969 -3.04 25.57 -36.20
C GLU A 969 -2.64 27.00 -36.59
N SER A 970 -1.51 27.47 -36.06
CA SER A 970 -0.89 28.72 -36.51
C SER A 970 -0.49 28.58 -37.98
N HIS A 971 -1.12 29.34 -38.88
CA HIS A 971 -0.73 29.41 -40.29
C HIS A 971 0.61 30.10 -40.53
#